data_AF-A0A938RJU9-F1
#
_entry.id   AF-A0A938RJU9-F1
#
_cell.length_a   1.000
_cell.length_b   1.000
_cell.length_c   1.000
_cell.angle_alpha   90.00
_cell.angle_beta   90.00
_cell.angle_gamma   90.00
#
_symmetry.space_group_name_H-M   'P 1'
#
loop_
_entity.id
_entity.type
_entity.pdbx_description
1 polymer ?
#
loop_
_entity_poly.entity_id
_entity_poly.type
_entity_poly.pdbx_seq_one_letter_code
_entity_poly.pdbx_strand_id
1 'polypeptide(L)'
;DPDPDAAGKMYIRHGGFLERVDGFDAPFFGISPREAACMDPQHRLVLEVGWEALEDAGIAPAGLRGSRTGVFVGIGQNDYGRLQFGGRDAERIDTYDGTGNLFCFAPGRLAYILGLQGPNMAIDTACSSSLVAIHQACLSLRTGECDMAIAGGVHLVLSPEVTIFLSRAHVLAPDGRCKAFDAAADGFGRGEGCGMIVLKRLVDARRDRDRVLALIRGSAVNHDGASGGLTVPNERAQEELIRQAVLNAGVDPLRIGYVETHGTGTALGDPIEVNAISAALCNGRPATEPLVIGSVKTNLGHLEAAAGIAGVIKVILSLHHCSIPPHLHFRKPNPHIAWKALPVAVAAGGRPWSPLDGRRIAGVSSFGFSGTNGHVILEEAPDPPAERRDESGGVHCLALSAGNDAAIRALARRFEEHLAAHPEEEIGDVCFTVNTGRSPLSRRTAIVAATGEEFRERLAAFREGRACPGLYSQDPGESIDCSSPPVSRAASSAAGERVSDGDPASAAALARAFVQDGVVAWDDHYRGKGFRKVAVPTYPFQRQRYWVGEGRRAPRGPAEESRPWGQRLALPFSGEVRFAGRFSEDLPPHLADHRLLGTVVVSAASQVSLVLAAAAEAFGSAAGEILQMIFSSPLIIPPGETREFQLIFAPVRQGAYAFRVASRPENGGEGASWTIHSSGEVCPARVEGAVASDAASDPGALCTGAR
;
A
#
# COMPACT_ATOMS: atom_id res chain seq x y z
N ASP A 1 -30.63 2.37 -21.36
CA ASP A 1 -31.89 2.74 -22.01
C ASP A 1 -31.82 4.22 -22.31
N PRO A 2 -32.00 4.68 -23.56
CA PRO A 2 -31.92 6.11 -23.85
C PRO A 2 -33.00 6.94 -23.14
N ASP A 3 -34.09 6.32 -22.68
CA ASP A 3 -35.08 6.98 -21.83
C ASP A 3 -34.51 7.17 -20.41
N PRO A 4 -34.25 8.42 -19.97
CA PRO A 4 -33.70 8.67 -18.65
C PRO A 4 -34.70 8.35 -17.52
N ASP A 5 -35.99 8.23 -17.85
CA ASP A 5 -37.06 7.89 -16.92
C ASP A 5 -37.43 6.40 -16.93
N ALA A 6 -36.67 5.55 -17.64
CA ALA A 6 -36.88 4.09 -17.65
C ALA A 6 -36.55 3.42 -16.30
N ALA A 7 -37.45 2.59 -15.77
CA ALA A 7 -37.33 1.93 -14.45
C ALA A 7 -36.19 0.92 -14.39
N GLY A 8 -35.30 1.07 -13.39
CA GLY A 8 -34.16 0.19 -13.19
C GLY A 8 -33.13 0.20 -14.32
N LYS A 9 -33.13 1.24 -15.16
CA LYS A 9 -32.18 1.38 -16.27
C LYS A 9 -31.23 2.56 -16.02
N MET A 10 -30.11 2.51 -16.73
CA MET A 10 -29.15 3.61 -16.85
C MET A 10 -29.09 4.06 -18.31
N TYR A 11 -29.02 5.36 -18.56
CA TYR A 11 -28.88 5.91 -19.91
C TYR A 11 -27.44 6.04 -20.38
N ILE A 12 -26.52 6.21 -19.43
CA ILE A 12 -25.09 6.30 -19.68
C ILE A 12 -24.50 4.95 -20.10
N ARG A 13 -23.54 4.98 -21.02
CA ARG A 13 -22.82 3.79 -21.53
C ARG A 13 -21.29 3.88 -21.42
N HIS A 14 -20.78 5.01 -20.93
CA HIS A 14 -19.36 5.33 -20.90
C HIS A 14 -18.94 5.84 -19.53
N GLY A 15 -17.67 5.64 -19.17
CA GLY A 15 -17.04 6.09 -17.93
C GLY A 15 -15.53 5.86 -17.98
N GLY A 16 -14.80 6.34 -16.99
CA GLY A 16 -13.38 6.06 -16.81
C GLY A 16 -13.18 4.86 -15.88
N PHE A 17 -12.63 3.75 -16.37
CA PHE A 17 -12.47 2.53 -15.56
C PHE A 17 -11.00 2.14 -15.46
N LEU A 18 -10.59 1.69 -14.27
CA LEU A 18 -9.30 1.09 -14.07
C LEU A 18 -9.27 -0.32 -14.66
N GLU A 19 -8.13 -0.72 -15.20
CA GLU A 19 -7.92 -2.10 -15.63
C GLU A 19 -7.56 -2.99 -14.44
N ARG A 20 -8.07 -4.22 -14.46
CA ARG A 20 -7.71 -5.30 -13.53
C ARG A 20 -7.86 -4.96 -12.03
N VAL A 21 -8.98 -4.36 -11.64
CA VAL A 21 -9.33 -4.08 -10.23
C VAL A 21 -9.45 -5.37 -9.37
N ASP A 22 -9.55 -6.53 -10.02
CA ASP A 22 -9.48 -7.85 -9.42
C ASP A 22 -8.05 -8.28 -9.04
N GLY A 23 -7.01 -7.61 -9.53
CA GLY A 23 -5.61 -7.93 -9.28
C GLY A 23 -5.06 -7.36 -7.96
N PHE A 24 -4.37 -8.19 -7.17
CA PHE A 24 -3.74 -7.77 -5.91
C PHE A 24 -2.54 -8.67 -5.54
N ASP A 25 -1.51 -8.14 -4.88
CA ASP A 25 -0.38 -8.95 -4.37
C ASP A 25 -0.62 -9.37 -2.90
N ALA A 26 -1.58 -10.27 -2.68
CA ALA A 26 -1.97 -10.68 -1.32
C ALA A 26 -0.81 -11.26 -0.48
N PRO A 27 0.07 -12.14 -1.02
CA PRO A 27 1.20 -12.66 -0.26
C PRO A 27 2.17 -11.59 0.25
N PHE A 28 2.39 -10.53 -0.53
CA PHE A 28 3.22 -9.40 -0.11
C PHE A 28 2.71 -8.74 1.19
N PHE A 29 1.38 -8.58 1.29
CA PHE A 29 0.73 -7.99 2.46
C PHE A 29 0.42 -9.01 3.58
N GLY A 30 0.84 -10.27 3.43
CA GLY A 30 0.54 -11.34 4.39
C GLY A 30 -0.94 -11.71 4.46
N ILE A 31 -1.70 -11.48 3.37
CA ILE A 31 -3.14 -11.72 3.29
C ILE A 31 -3.41 -13.05 2.59
N SER A 32 -4.28 -13.87 3.17
CA SER A 32 -4.64 -15.17 2.59
C SER A 32 -5.46 -15.02 1.31
N PRO A 33 -5.38 -15.95 0.34
CA PRO A 33 -6.22 -15.92 -0.86
C PRO A 33 -7.72 -15.83 -0.58
N ARG A 34 -8.19 -16.49 0.48
CA ARG A 34 -9.61 -16.46 0.91
C ARG A 34 -10.01 -15.06 1.36
N GLU A 35 -9.22 -14.45 2.22
CA GLU A 35 -9.47 -13.09 2.69
C GLU A 35 -9.40 -12.09 1.52
N ALA A 36 -8.35 -12.18 0.70
CA ALA A 36 -8.17 -11.32 -0.47
C ALA A 36 -9.39 -11.37 -1.40
N ALA A 37 -9.95 -12.55 -1.68
CA ALA A 37 -11.16 -12.69 -2.50
C ALA A 37 -12.40 -12.02 -1.89
N CYS A 38 -12.49 -11.91 -0.56
CA CYS A 38 -13.59 -11.25 0.14
C CYS A 38 -13.36 -9.74 0.34
N MET A 39 -12.13 -9.25 0.16
CA MET A 39 -11.82 -7.83 0.30
C MET A 39 -12.38 -7.02 -0.87
N ASP A 40 -13.03 -5.91 -0.57
CA ASP A 40 -13.34 -4.87 -1.55
C ASP A 40 -12.03 -4.46 -2.27
N PRO A 41 -11.98 -4.51 -3.61
CA PRO A 41 -10.88 -3.97 -4.40
C PRO A 41 -10.43 -2.55 -4.00
N GLN A 42 -11.33 -1.71 -3.47
CA GLN A 42 -10.96 -0.39 -2.92
C GLN A 42 -9.95 -0.52 -1.77
N HIS A 43 -10.13 -1.49 -0.87
CA HIS A 43 -9.22 -1.74 0.24
C HIS A 43 -7.85 -2.21 -0.26
N ARG A 44 -7.84 -3.03 -1.32
CA ARG A 44 -6.62 -3.55 -1.94
C ARG A 44 -5.80 -2.43 -2.61
N LEU A 45 -6.48 -1.53 -3.32
CA LEU A 45 -5.85 -0.34 -3.90
C LEU A 45 -5.27 0.58 -2.83
N VAL A 46 -5.99 0.81 -1.72
CA VAL A 46 -5.47 1.62 -0.60
C VAL A 46 -4.18 1.03 -0.02
N LEU A 47 -4.04 -0.30 0.02
CA LEU A 47 -2.81 -0.95 0.46
C LEU A 47 -1.64 -0.74 -0.51
N GLU A 48 -1.86 -1.01 -1.80
CA GLU A 48 -0.82 -0.87 -2.82
C GLU A 48 -0.40 0.60 -3.00
N VAL A 49 -1.36 1.50 -3.18
CA VAL A 49 -1.11 2.93 -3.40
C VAL A 49 -0.60 3.62 -2.13
N GLY A 50 -1.04 3.18 -0.94
CA GLY A 50 -0.50 3.65 0.33
C GLY A 50 0.96 3.27 0.53
N TRP A 51 1.34 2.05 0.14
CA TRP A 51 2.75 1.60 0.12
C TRP A 51 3.57 2.38 -0.91
N GLU A 52 3.06 2.52 -2.13
CA GLU A 52 3.71 3.29 -3.21
C GLU A 52 3.94 4.76 -2.79
N ALA A 53 2.98 5.38 -2.09
CA ALA A 53 3.13 6.76 -1.61
C ALA A 53 4.25 6.92 -0.57
N LEU A 54 4.45 5.93 0.32
CA LEU A 54 5.58 5.92 1.26
C LEU A 54 6.91 5.75 0.53
N GLU A 55 6.94 4.86 -0.45
CA GLU A 55 8.12 4.64 -1.28
C GLU A 55 8.46 5.87 -2.14
N ASP A 56 7.48 6.53 -2.75
CA ASP A 56 7.68 7.79 -3.48
C ASP A 56 8.20 8.90 -2.56
N ALA A 57 7.71 8.97 -1.31
CA ALA A 57 8.22 9.89 -0.30
C ALA A 57 9.64 9.53 0.21
N GLY A 58 10.18 8.38 -0.20
CA GLY A 58 11.47 7.86 0.27
C GLY A 58 11.46 7.57 1.77
N ILE A 59 10.36 7.00 2.28
CA ILE A 59 10.19 6.61 3.68
C ILE A 59 10.02 5.09 3.73
N ALA A 60 10.95 4.40 4.39
CA ALA A 60 10.90 2.95 4.52
C ALA A 60 9.71 2.52 5.43
N PRO A 61 8.75 1.73 4.92
CA PRO A 61 7.59 1.27 5.71
C PRO A 61 7.95 0.59 7.04
N ALA A 62 9.04 -0.19 7.08
CA ALA A 62 9.49 -0.89 8.29
C ALA A 62 9.85 0.06 9.44
N GLY A 63 10.32 1.27 9.13
CA GLY A 63 10.67 2.29 10.12
C GLY A 63 9.46 2.96 10.78
N LEU A 64 8.25 2.71 10.29
CA LEU A 64 7.01 3.32 10.81
C LEU A 64 6.32 2.48 11.90
N ARG A 65 6.79 1.25 12.16
CA ARG A 65 6.17 0.38 13.17
C ARG A 65 6.23 1.04 14.55
N GLY A 66 5.08 1.15 15.22
CA GLY A 66 4.93 1.82 16.50
C GLY A 66 4.89 3.36 16.41
N SER A 67 5.00 3.95 15.22
CA SER A 67 4.95 5.40 15.07
C SER A 67 3.51 5.93 15.21
N ARG A 68 3.39 7.19 15.63
CA ARG A 68 2.13 7.95 15.64
C ARG A 68 1.76 8.45 14.24
N THR A 69 1.85 7.59 13.23
CA THR A 69 1.43 7.93 11.86
C THR A 69 -0.07 7.72 11.73
N GLY A 70 -0.80 8.73 11.27
CA GLY A 70 -2.24 8.63 11.03
C GLY A 70 -2.58 8.18 9.61
N VAL A 71 -3.79 7.64 9.40
CA VAL A 71 -4.32 7.18 8.10
C VAL A 71 -5.74 7.73 7.90
N PHE A 72 -5.94 8.51 6.84
CA PHE A 72 -7.20 9.19 6.54
C PHE A 72 -7.62 8.91 5.10
N VAL A 73 -8.66 8.09 4.91
CA VAL A 73 -9.06 7.63 3.58
C VAL A 73 -10.48 8.09 3.27
N GLY A 74 -10.63 8.87 2.21
CA GLY A 74 -11.91 9.14 1.59
C GLY A 74 -12.38 7.90 0.82
N ILE A 75 -13.46 7.28 1.26
CA ILE A 75 -14.01 6.06 0.66
C ILE A 75 -15.53 6.05 0.82
N GLY A 76 -16.23 5.57 -0.18
CA GLY A 76 -17.69 5.45 -0.17
C GLY A 76 -18.15 4.48 -1.25
N GLN A 77 -19.46 4.15 -1.23
CA GLN A 77 -20.09 3.16 -2.12
C GLN A 77 -19.54 1.73 -1.96
N ASN A 78 -20.32 0.84 -1.34
CA ASN A 78 -19.92 -0.53 -1.05
C ASN A 78 -20.51 -1.50 -2.10
N ASP A 79 -20.09 -1.32 -3.36
CA ASP A 79 -20.56 -2.12 -4.49
C ASP A 79 -20.14 -3.59 -4.32
N TYR A 80 -18.90 -3.83 -3.86
CA TYR A 80 -18.38 -5.18 -3.71
C TYR A 80 -19.12 -5.99 -2.64
N GLY A 81 -19.39 -5.37 -1.49
CA GLY A 81 -20.21 -5.99 -0.45
C GLY A 81 -21.61 -6.31 -0.96
N ARG A 82 -22.21 -5.44 -1.78
CA ARG A 82 -23.50 -5.75 -2.43
C ARG A 82 -23.43 -6.94 -3.37
N LEU A 83 -22.39 -7.05 -4.20
CA LEU A 83 -22.17 -8.24 -5.04
C LEU A 83 -22.01 -9.51 -4.19
N GLN A 84 -21.37 -9.40 -3.02
CA GLN A 84 -21.15 -10.51 -2.10
C GLN A 84 -22.42 -10.93 -1.36
N PHE A 85 -23.26 -9.98 -0.94
CA PHE A 85 -24.48 -10.24 -0.17
C PHE A 85 -25.74 -10.41 -1.04
N GLY A 86 -25.73 -10.00 -2.32
CA GLY A 86 -26.90 -10.01 -3.21
C GLY A 86 -27.37 -11.39 -3.69
N GLY A 87 -26.66 -12.47 -3.33
CA GLY A 87 -26.77 -13.80 -3.97
C GLY A 87 -27.08 -15.02 -3.10
N ARG A 88 -27.64 -14.86 -1.87
CA ARG A 88 -28.16 -15.88 -0.91
C ARG A 88 -27.24 -16.33 0.24
N ASP A 89 -27.97 -16.71 1.29
CA ASP A 89 -27.69 -17.62 2.42
C ASP A 89 -26.87 -17.04 3.58
N ALA A 90 -27.60 -16.62 4.62
CA ALA A 90 -27.01 -16.08 5.85
C ALA A 90 -26.03 -17.07 6.51
N GLU A 91 -26.23 -18.37 6.29
CA GLU A 91 -25.34 -19.44 6.76
C GLU A 91 -23.93 -19.40 6.14
N ARG A 92 -23.76 -18.68 5.02
CA ARG A 92 -22.46 -18.59 4.32
C ARG A 92 -21.71 -17.29 4.60
N ILE A 93 -22.23 -16.44 5.49
CA ILE A 93 -21.58 -15.22 5.93
C ILE A 93 -20.49 -15.58 6.94
N ASP A 94 -19.25 -15.17 6.67
CA ASP A 94 -18.10 -15.32 7.55
C ASP A 94 -17.46 -13.96 7.91
N THR A 95 -16.42 -14.01 8.76
CA THR A 95 -15.71 -12.81 9.25
C THR A 95 -15.06 -11.99 8.13
N TYR A 96 -14.60 -12.62 7.05
CA TYR A 96 -13.97 -11.93 5.93
C TYR A 96 -14.98 -11.18 5.06
N ASP A 97 -16.25 -11.60 5.02
CA ASP A 97 -17.29 -10.81 4.37
C ASP A 97 -17.46 -9.44 5.05
N GLY A 98 -17.40 -9.39 6.39
CA GLY A 98 -17.48 -8.14 7.15
C GLY A 98 -16.19 -7.31 7.09
N THR A 99 -15.05 -7.91 7.48
CA THR A 99 -13.74 -7.22 7.51
C THR A 99 -13.21 -6.88 6.11
N GLY A 100 -13.72 -7.54 5.08
CA GLY A 100 -13.40 -7.28 3.68
C GLY A 100 -14.10 -6.06 3.09
N ASN A 101 -15.26 -5.64 3.63
CA ASN A 101 -16.14 -4.65 2.99
C ASN A 101 -16.55 -3.45 3.86
N LEU A 102 -16.42 -3.54 5.19
CA LEU A 102 -16.66 -2.38 6.04
C LEU A 102 -15.54 -1.34 5.85
N PHE A 103 -15.90 -0.10 5.51
CA PHE A 103 -14.93 0.93 5.11
C PHE A 103 -13.86 1.25 6.16
N CYS A 104 -14.14 1.09 7.45
CA CYS A 104 -13.16 1.30 8.52
C CYS A 104 -11.93 0.39 8.38
N PHE A 105 -12.06 -0.76 7.72
CA PHE A 105 -10.95 -1.67 7.48
C PHE A 105 -10.04 -1.23 6.35
N ALA A 106 -10.43 -0.31 5.45
CA ALA A 106 -9.53 0.20 4.41
C ALA A 106 -8.31 0.91 5.01
N PRO A 107 -8.47 2.00 5.80
CA PRO A 107 -7.35 2.63 6.50
C PRO A 107 -6.82 1.71 7.61
N GLY A 108 -7.69 0.98 8.32
CA GLY A 108 -7.31 0.14 9.44
C GLY A 108 -6.35 -0.98 9.06
N ARG A 109 -6.51 -1.57 7.88
CA ARG A 109 -5.63 -2.63 7.35
C ARG A 109 -4.27 -2.08 6.94
N LEU A 110 -4.23 -0.88 6.35
CA LEU A 110 -2.99 -0.19 6.05
C LEU A 110 -2.22 0.12 7.34
N ALA A 111 -2.90 0.69 8.35
CA ALA A 111 -2.32 0.95 9.66
C ALA A 111 -1.83 -0.34 10.33
N TYR A 112 -2.61 -1.42 10.28
CA TYR A 112 -2.27 -2.72 10.86
C TYR A 112 -1.02 -3.32 10.21
N ILE A 113 -0.93 -3.36 8.88
CA ILE A 113 0.21 -3.93 8.15
C ILE A 113 1.49 -3.14 8.42
N LEU A 114 1.40 -1.81 8.46
CA LEU A 114 2.51 -0.92 8.73
C LEU A 114 2.84 -0.79 10.23
N GLY A 115 1.98 -1.28 11.12
CA GLY A 115 2.13 -1.18 12.58
C GLY A 115 1.95 0.24 13.12
N LEU A 116 1.10 1.06 12.51
CA LEU A 116 0.90 2.47 12.87
C LEU A 116 -0.03 2.61 14.08
N GLN A 117 0.17 3.67 14.88
CA GLN A 117 -0.59 3.93 16.11
C GLN A 117 -1.20 5.35 16.16
N GLY A 118 -1.24 6.07 15.04
CA GLY A 118 -1.91 7.38 14.95
C GLY A 118 -3.41 7.28 14.66
N PRO A 119 -4.10 8.43 14.48
CA PRO A 119 -5.52 8.47 14.14
C PRO A 119 -5.81 7.71 12.83
N ASN A 120 -6.91 6.95 12.79
CA ASN A 120 -7.26 6.10 11.66
C ASN A 120 -8.73 6.26 11.28
N MET A 121 -9.03 6.84 10.12
CA MET A 121 -10.38 7.25 9.74
C MET A 121 -10.72 6.89 8.30
N ALA A 122 -11.89 6.26 8.13
CA ALA A 122 -12.58 6.17 6.85
C ALA A 122 -13.63 7.29 6.81
N ILE A 123 -13.63 8.10 5.75
CA ILE A 123 -14.42 9.32 5.64
C ILE A 123 -15.30 9.23 4.40
N ASP A 124 -16.61 9.40 4.58
CA ASP A 124 -17.59 9.51 3.50
C ASP A 124 -18.36 10.83 3.61
N THR A 125 -17.97 11.79 2.78
CA THR A 125 -18.69 13.04 2.52
C THR A 125 -19.02 13.14 1.02
N ALA A 126 -19.29 11.99 0.39
CA ALA A 126 -19.46 11.83 -1.05
C ALA A 126 -18.25 12.36 -1.86
N CYS A 127 -18.47 13.25 -2.83
CA CYS A 127 -17.42 13.72 -3.73
C CYS A 127 -16.30 14.52 -3.04
N SER A 128 -16.53 15.03 -1.83
CA SER A 128 -15.52 15.77 -1.05
C SER A 128 -14.68 14.90 -0.12
N SER A 129 -14.96 13.58 -0.02
CA SER A 129 -14.38 12.68 0.97
C SER A 129 -12.86 12.77 1.08
N SER A 130 -12.13 12.71 -0.03
CA SER A 130 -10.66 12.79 -0.01
C SER A 130 -10.11 14.16 0.39
N LEU A 131 -10.78 15.28 0.07
CA LEU A 131 -10.34 16.59 0.58
C LEU A 131 -10.63 16.73 2.07
N VAL A 132 -11.75 16.20 2.55
CA VAL A 132 -12.06 16.17 3.99
C VAL A 132 -11.05 15.28 4.72
N ALA A 133 -10.65 14.15 4.15
CA ALA A 133 -9.58 13.30 4.68
C ALA A 133 -8.23 14.04 4.79
N ILE A 134 -7.84 14.77 3.75
CA ILE A 134 -6.64 15.63 3.77
C ILE A 134 -6.77 16.73 4.84
N HIS A 135 -7.95 17.35 4.97
CA HIS A 135 -8.20 18.36 5.99
C HIS A 135 -8.04 17.79 7.42
N GLN A 136 -8.63 16.63 7.70
CA GLN A 136 -8.49 15.95 9.00
C GLN A 136 -7.03 15.56 9.29
N ALA A 137 -6.30 15.06 8.28
CA ALA A 137 -4.87 14.79 8.39
C ALA A 137 -4.06 16.06 8.73
N CYS A 138 -4.36 17.18 8.07
CA CYS A 138 -3.71 18.46 8.34
C CYS A 138 -4.00 18.97 9.76
N LEU A 139 -5.22 18.81 10.26
CA LEU A 139 -5.56 19.16 11.64
C LEU A 139 -4.79 18.29 12.64
N SER A 140 -4.81 16.96 12.45
CA SER A 140 -4.12 16.00 13.33
C SER A 140 -2.61 16.25 13.41
N LEU A 141 -1.99 16.63 12.29
CA LEU A 141 -0.59 17.06 12.25
C LEU A 141 -0.37 18.37 13.00
N ARG A 142 -1.26 19.36 12.85
CA ARG A 142 -1.13 20.67 13.52
C ARG A 142 -1.35 20.58 15.04
N THR A 143 -2.26 19.71 15.49
CA THR A 143 -2.56 19.50 16.92
C THR A 143 -1.58 18.54 17.59
N GLY A 144 -0.76 17.81 16.81
CA GLY A 144 0.23 16.87 17.34
C GLY A 144 -0.35 15.50 17.70
N GLU A 145 -1.55 15.17 17.21
CA GLU A 145 -2.13 13.81 17.31
C GLU A 145 -1.33 12.80 16.47
N CYS A 146 -0.67 13.26 15.42
CA CYS A 146 0.28 12.50 14.63
C CYS A 146 1.49 13.34 14.20
N ASP A 147 2.59 12.66 13.83
CA ASP A 147 3.81 13.29 13.31
C ASP A 147 3.97 13.11 11.79
N MET A 148 3.20 12.18 11.24
CA MET A 148 3.06 11.89 9.82
C MET A 148 1.62 11.45 9.57
N ALA A 149 1.09 11.70 8.39
CA ALA A 149 -0.22 11.20 7.99
C ALA A 149 -0.18 10.67 6.55
N ILE A 150 -0.85 9.55 6.31
CA ILE A 150 -1.15 9.04 4.97
C ILE A 150 -2.60 9.44 4.70
N ALA A 151 -2.83 10.25 3.67
CA ALA A 151 -4.15 10.79 3.37
C ALA A 151 -4.50 10.66 1.89
N GLY A 152 -5.77 10.43 1.55
CA GLY A 152 -6.16 10.28 0.17
C GLY A 152 -7.60 9.79 0.00
N GLY A 153 -7.86 9.08 -1.09
CA GLY A 153 -9.14 8.42 -1.31
C GLY A 153 -9.15 7.44 -2.46
N VAL A 154 -10.21 6.64 -2.50
CA VAL A 154 -10.42 5.58 -3.47
C VAL A 154 -11.89 5.56 -3.89
N HIS A 155 -12.13 5.26 -5.17
CA HIS A 155 -13.46 5.01 -5.70
C HIS A 155 -13.41 4.00 -6.85
N LEU A 156 -14.34 3.04 -6.83
CA LEU A 156 -14.55 2.05 -7.89
C LEU A 156 -16.05 1.93 -8.22
N VAL A 157 -16.34 1.50 -9.44
CA VAL A 157 -17.69 1.27 -9.99
C VAL A 157 -17.84 -0.21 -10.32
N LEU A 158 -18.31 -0.99 -9.35
CA LEU A 158 -18.33 -2.46 -9.46
C LEU A 158 -19.73 -3.01 -9.72
N SER A 159 -20.77 -2.22 -9.47
CA SER A 159 -22.16 -2.64 -9.67
C SER A 159 -23.04 -1.53 -10.29
N PRO A 160 -24.16 -1.89 -10.94
CA PRO A 160 -24.95 -0.92 -11.71
C PRO A 160 -25.85 -0.02 -10.86
N GLU A 161 -26.15 -0.36 -9.60
CA GLU A 161 -27.20 0.27 -8.80
C GLU A 161 -26.95 1.76 -8.57
N VAL A 162 -25.70 2.14 -8.27
CA VAL A 162 -25.35 3.56 -8.07
C VAL A 162 -25.47 4.32 -9.39
N THR A 163 -25.07 3.71 -10.52
CA THR A 163 -25.25 4.31 -11.84
C THR A 163 -26.74 4.48 -12.19
N ILE A 164 -27.59 3.52 -11.82
CA ILE A 164 -29.05 3.62 -11.99
C ILE A 164 -29.60 4.76 -11.13
N PHE A 165 -29.18 4.87 -9.87
CA PHE A 165 -29.57 5.97 -8.98
C PHE A 165 -29.17 7.33 -9.58
N LEU A 166 -27.92 7.49 -10.01
CA LEU A 166 -27.43 8.74 -10.60
C LEU A 166 -28.09 9.06 -11.95
N SER A 167 -28.44 8.04 -12.74
CA SER A 167 -29.26 8.21 -13.94
C SER A 167 -30.65 8.74 -13.57
N ARG A 168 -31.28 8.20 -12.53
CA ARG A 168 -32.58 8.68 -12.04
C ARG A 168 -32.55 10.08 -11.44
N ALA A 169 -31.41 10.48 -10.89
CA ALA A 169 -31.19 11.84 -10.43
C ALA A 169 -30.92 12.83 -11.57
N HIS A 170 -30.80 12.36 -12.83
CA HIS A 170 -30.49 13.19 -14.00
C HIS A 170 -29.20 14.01 -13.85
N VAL A 171 -28.19 13.45 -13.16
CA VAL A 171 -26.92 14.14 -12.90
C VAL A 171 -25.75 13.69 -13.78
N LEU A 172 -25.93 12.64 -14.58
CA LEU A 172 -24.88 12.08 -15.43
C LEU A 172 -24.92 12.67 -16.84
N ALA A 173 -23.75 12.91 -17.42
CA ALA A 173 -23.64 13.28 -18.82
C ALA A 173 -23.96 12.06 -19.71
N PRO A 174 -24.86 12.15 -20.71
CA PRO A 174 -25.19 11.02 -21.58
C PRO A 174 -24.00 10.45 -22.37
N ASP A 175 -23.01 11.28 -22.69
CA ASP A 175 -21.77 10.89 -23.37
C ASP A 175 -20.65 10.42 -22.40
N GLY A 176 -20.93 10.41 -21.10
CA GLY A 176 -20.03 10.00 -20.04
C GLY A 176 -18.82 10.91 -19.84
N ARG A 177 -18.89 12.19 -20.22
CA ARG A 177 -17.77 13.15 -20.07
C ARG A 177 -18.15 14.31 -19.17
N CYS A 178 -17.21 14.74 -18.34
CA CYS A 178 -17.35 16.00 -17.60
C CYS A 178 -17.00 17.16 -18.55
N LYS A 179 -18.00 17.91 -19.00
CA LYS A 179 -17.84 19.05 -19.93
C LYS A 179 -17.80 20.37 -19.16
N ALA A 180 -16.93 20.42 -18.16
CA ALA A 180 -16.86 21.53 -17.20
C ALA A 180 -16.66 22.88 -17.89
N PHE A 181 -17.52 23.83 -17.55
CA PHE A 181 -17.59 25.21 -18.04
C PHE A 181 -17.98 25.38 -19.51
N ASP A 182 -18.29 24.30 -20.21
CA ASP A 182 -18.75 24.34 -21.61
C ASP A 182 -20.26 24.61 -21.69
N ALA A 183 -20.72 25.20 -22.79
CA ALA A 183 -22.14 25.38 -23.08
C ALA A 183 -22.90 24.06 -23.23
N ALA A 184 -22.20 22.95 -23.49
CA ALA A 184 -22.76 21.61 -23.52
C ALA A 184 -22.72 20.88 -22.15
N ALA A 185 -22.41 21.56 -21.04
CA ALA A 185 -22.48 21.01 -19.69
C ALA A 185 -23.87 20.43 -19.39
N ASP A 186 -23.95 19.11 -19.23
CA ASP A 186 -25.20 18.33 -19.12
C ASP A 186 -25.14 17.27 -18.01
N GLY A 187 -24.12 17.33 -17.14
CA GLY A 187 -23.86 16.35 -16.09
C GLY A 187 -22.39 15.92 -16.05
N PHE A 188 -22.09 14.91 -15.24
CA PHE A 188 -20.74 14.37 -15.12
C PHE A 188 -20.63 12.93 -15.64
N GLY A 189 -19.44 12.56 -16.12
CA GLY A 189 -19.08 11.17 -16.37
C GLY A 189 -18.47 10.54 -15.12
N ARG A 190 -18.84 9.30 -14.76
CA ARG A 190 -18.22 8.60 -13.63
C ARG A 190 -16.81 8.13 -13.99
N GLY A 191 -15.92 8.06 -13.01
CA GLY A 191 -14.58 7.50 -13.18
C GLY A 191 -14.09 6.73 -11.95
N GLU A 192 -13.08 5.89 -12.11
CA GLU A 192 -12.44 5.11 -11.06
C GLU A 192 -11.02 5.60 -10.74
N GLY A 193 -10.58 5.46 -9.50
CA GLY A 193 -9.20 5.79 -9.13
C GLY A 193 -8.90 5.68 -7.65
N CYS A 194 -7.61 5.60 -7.34
CA CYS A 194 -7.07 5.69 -5.99
C CYS A 194 -5.88 6.64 -5.99
N GLY A 195 -5.80 7.52 -5.00
CA GLY A 195 -4.65 8.39 -4.78
C GLY A 195 -4.37 8.51 -3.29
N MET A 196 -3.10 8.44 -2.91
CA MET A 196 -2.62 8.61 -1.54
C MET A 196 -1.41 9.55 -1.54
N ILE A 197 -1.32 10.41 -0.52
CA ILE A 197 -0.18 11.31 -0.27
C ILE A 197 0.31 11.16 1.16
N VAL A 198 1.60 11.41 1.36
CA VAL A 198 2.23 11.46 2.68
C VAL A 198 2.37 12.91 3.11
N LEU A 199 1.90 13.22 4.31
CA LEU A 199 1.87 14.56 4.88
C LEU A 199 2.68 14.59 6.17
N LYS A 200 3.44 15.67 6.33
CA LYS A 200 4.18 16.01 7.56
C LYS A 200 4.10 17.51 7.78
N ARG A 201 4.34 17.95 9.01
CA ARG A 201 4.60 19.39 9.24
C ARG A 201 5.89 19.76 8.53
N LEU A 202 5.95 20.95 7.94
CA LEU A 202 7.12 21.38 7.16
C LEU A 202 8.43 21.34 7.98
N VAL A 203 8.36 21.63 9.28
CA VAL A 203 9.50 21.53 10.19
C VAL A 203 10.03 20.10 10.31
N ASP A 204 9.14 19.10 10.36
CA ASP A 204 9.52 17.68 10.44
C ASP A 204 10.03 17.16 9.10
N ALA A 205 9.38 17.56 7.99
CA ALA A 205 9.86 17.20 6.65
C ALA A 205 11.28 17.75 6.39
N ARG A 206 11.57 18.98 6.84
CA ARG A 206 12.92 19.57 6.77
C ARG A 206 13.92 18.86 7.67
N ARG A 207 13.53 18.54 8.92
CA ARG A 207 14.37 17.78 9.85
C ARG A 207 14.78 16.44 9.25
N ASP A 208 13.82 15.76 8.60
CA ASP A 208 14.00 14.41 8.08
C ASP A 208 14.52 14.40 6.62
N ARG A 209 14.84 15.58 6.08
CA ARG A 209 15.36 15.80 4.71
C ARG A 209 14.48 15.13 3.65
N ASP A 210 13.17 15.23 3.83
CA ASP A 210 12.18 14.70 2.91
C ASP A 210 12.07 15.54 1.63
N ARG A 211 11.75 14.88 0.52
CA ARG A 211 11.40 15.54 -0.73
C ARG A 211 10.01 16.16 -0.60
N VAL A 212 9.94 17.48 -0.39
CA VAL A 212 8.67 18.21 -0.33
C VAL A 212 8.19 18.50 -1.76
N LEU A 213 7.00 17.99 -2.12
CA LEU A 213 6.42 18.21 -3.46
C LEU A 213 5.58 19.49 -3.56
N ALA A 214 4.89 19.82 -2.47
CA ALA A 214 4.09 21.03 -2.33
C ALA A 214 3.85 21.30 -0.83
N LEU A 215 3.46 22.54 -0.51
CA LEU A 215 3.05 22.93 0.83
C LEU A 215 1.53 23.13 0.87
N ILE A 216 0.84 22.39 1.74
CA ILE A 216 -0.56 22.71 2.09
C ILE A 216 -0.55 23.86 3.09
N ARG A 217 -0.86 25.07 2.61
CA ARG A 217 -0.87 26.30 3.43
C ARG A 217 -2.07 26.35 4.35
N GLY A 218 -3.24 25.94 3.86
CA GLY A 218 -4.49 26.00 4.61
C GLY A 218 -5.57 25.13 3.98
N SER A 219 -6.59 24.80 4.75
CA SER A 219 -7.77 24.07 4.28
C SER A 219 -8.99 24.41 5.12
N ALA A 220 -10.18 24.24 4.56
CA ALA A 220 -11.45 24.40 5.24
C ALA A 220 -12.47 23.36 4.76
N VAL A 221 -13.47 23.11 5.61
CA VAL A 221 -14.63 22.25 5.31
C VAL A 221 -15.88 22.96 5.85
N ASN A 222 -16.96 22.99 5.07
CA ASN A 222 -18.27 23.48 5.52
C ASN A 222 -19.42 22.69 4.87
N HIS A 223 -20.66 23.16 5.07
CA HIS A 223 -21.86 22.59 4.48
C HIS A 223 -22.68 23.66 3.75
N ASP A 224 -23.37 23.29 2.68
CA ASP A 224 -24.26 24.17 1.91
C ASP A 224 -25.47 24.71 2.72
N GLY A 225 -25.73 24.14 3.89
CA GLY A 225 -26.91 24.43 4.70
C GLY A 225 -28.22 24.13 3.97
N ALA A 226 -29.26 24.93 4.26
CA ALA A 226 -30.52 24.86 3.52
C ALA A 226 -30.39 25.64 2.20
N SER A 227 -30.59 24.96 1.07
CA SER A 227 -30.54 25.51 -0.29
C SER A 227 -31.82 25.18 -1.07
N GLY A 228 -31.83 25.33 -2.40
CA GLY A 228 -32.98 25.03 -3.26
C GLY A 228 -33.40 23.56 -3.31
N GLY A 229 -32.65 22.67 -2.67
CA GLY A 229 -32.90 21.23 -2.54
C GLY A 229 -31.68 20.54 -1.94
N LEU A 230 -31.83 19.32 -1.42
CA LEU A 230 -30.73 18.62 -0.72
C LEU A 230 -29.44 18.52 -1.53
N THR A 231 -29.57 18.36 -2.85
CA THR A 231 -28.44 18.20 -3.77
C THR A 231 -28.13 19.46 -4.58
N VAL A 232 -28.75 20.59 -4.25
CA VAL A 232 -28.55 21.87 -4.94
C VAL A 232 -27.42 22.62 -4.23
N PRO A 233 -26.32 22.98 -4.93
CA PRO A 233 -25.19 23.66 -4.31
C PRO A 233 -25.56 25.09 -3.84
N ASN A 234 -24.77 25.62 -2.90
CA ASN A 234 -24.97 26.97 -2.38
C ASN A 234 -23.75 27.88 -2.65
N GLU A 235 -23.92 28.88 -3.52
CA GLU A 235 -22.87 29.83 -3.92
C GLU A 235 -22.21 30.52 -2.73
N ARG A 236 -23.00 31.01 -1.76
CA ARG A 236 -22.46 31.72 -0.59
C ARG A 236 -21.68 30.80 0.33
N ALA A 237 -22.11 29.54 0.47
CA ALA A 237 -21.39 28.56 1.27
C ALA A 237 -20.03 28.22 0.62
N GLN A 238 -19.99 28.07 -0.70
CA GLN A 238 -18.74 27.84 -1.44
C GLN A 238 -17.82 29.07 -1.38
N GLU A 239 -18.35 30.28 -1.50
CA GLU A 239 -17.58 31.52 -1.33
C GLU A 239 -16.93 31.58 0.06
N GLU A 240 -17.72 31.37 1.12
CA GLU A 240 -17.24 31.41 2.50
C GLU A 240 -16.21 30.32 2.79
N LEU A 241 -16.40 29.12 2.24
CA LEU A 241 -15.42 28.03 2.32
C LEU A 241 -14.06 28.46 1.77
N ILE A 242 -14.06 29.06 0.57
CA ILE A 242 -12.83 29.52 -0.09
C ILE A 242 -12.18 30.62 0.74
N ARG A 243 -12.96 31.62 1.19
CA ARG A 243 -12.46 32.70 2.07
C ARG A 243 -11.83 32.14 3.35
N GLN A 244 -12.48 31.18 4.00
CA GLN A 244 -11.95 30.56 5.22
C GLN A 244 -10.67 29.77 4.96
N ALA A 245 -10.58 29.02 3.85
CA ALA A 245 -9.36 28.30 3.50
C ALA A 245 -8.19 29.24 3.20
N VAL A 246 -8.44 30.37 2.54
CA VAL A 246 -7.46 31.44 2.29
C VAL A 246 -7.02 32.10 3.60
N LEU A 247 -7.97 32.38 4.50
CA LEU A 247 -7.67 32.91 5.83
C LEU A 247 -6.79 31.94 6.63
N ASN A 248 -7.14 30.65 6.64
CA ASN A 248 -6.35 29.60 7.29
C ASN A 248 -4.95 29.45 6.69
N ALA A 249 -4.80 29.75 5.39
CA ALA A 249 -3.53 29.71 4.68
C ALA A 249 -2.64 30.93 4.96
N GLY A 250 -3.23 32.05 5.40
CA GLY A 250 -2.52 33.32 5.58
C GLY A 250 -1.91 33.84 4.29
N VAL A 251 -2.62 33.71 3.17
CA VAL A 251 -2.18 34.18 1.85
C VAL A 251 -3.12 35.26 1.32
N ASP A 252 -2.60 36.18 0.53
CA ASP A 252 -3.42 37.15 -0.21
C ASP A 252 -4.22 36.41 -1.31
N PRO A 253 -5.56 36.56 -1.37
CA PRO A 253 -6.39 35.97 -2.44
C PRO A 253 -5.87 36.26 -3.86
N LEU A 254 -5.29 37.45 -4.10
CA LEU A 254 -4.78 37.85 -5.42
C LEU A 254 -3.54 37.06 -5.86
N ARG A 255 -2.81 36.44 -4.91
CA ARG A 255 -1.65 35.59 -5.19
C ARG A 255 -2.03 34.18 -5.65
N ILE A 256 -3.29 33.78 -5.50
CA ILE A 256 -3.76 32.50 -6.00
C ILE A 256 -3.90 32.62 -7.52
N GLY A 257 -3.07 31.88 -8.25
CA GLY A 257 -3.00 31.95 -9.71
C GLY A 257 -3.86 30.90 -10.42
N TYR A 258 -4.22 29.84 -9.71
CA TYR A 258 -4.96 28.70 -10.26
C TYR A 258 -5.97 28.14 -9.27
N VAL A 259 -7.14 27.71 -9.75
CA VAL A 259 -8.07 26.88 -8.98
C VAL A 259 -8.39 25.61 -9.76
N GLU A 260 -8.05 24.48 -9.16
CA GLU A 260 -8.56 23.17 -9.55
C GLU A 260 -9.95 23.02 -8.93
N THR A 261 -10.95 23.19 -9.76
CA THR A 261 -12.36 23.26 -9.40
C THR A 261 -12.97 21.89 -9.13
N HIS A 262 -14.12 21.87 -8.45
CA HIS A 262 -15.00 20.71 -8.47
C HIS A 262 -15.44 20.43 -9.92
N GLY A 263 -15.90 21.43 -10.67
CA GLY A 263 -15.99 21.45 -12.13
C GLY A 263 -16.48 20.14 -12.72
N THR A 264 -17.74 19.81 -12.47
CA THR A 264 -18.34 18.53 -12.88
C THR A 264 -18.97 18.58 -14.25
N GLY A 265 -19.19 19.77 -14.84
CA GLY A 265 -19.92 19.88 -16.10
C GLY A 265 -21.43 19.87 -15.89
N THR A 266 -21.90 20.27 -14.71
CA THR A 266 -23.34 20.39 -14.45
C THR A 266 -23.83 21.79 -14.85
N ALA A 267 -24.97 21.84 -15.54
CA ALA A 267 -25.51 23.10 -16.06
C ALA A 267 -25.75 24.17 -14.96
N LEU A 268 -26.13 23.73 -13.75
CA LEU A 268 -26.37 24.59 -12.59
C LEU A 268 -25.13 24.79 -11.71
N GLY A 269 -24.36 23.72 -11.46
CA GLY A 269 -23.24 23.77 -10.51
C GLY A 269 -22.06 24.58 -11.03
N ASP A 270 -21.73 24.47 -12.32
CA ASP A 270 -20.58 25.17 -12.90
C ASP A 270 -20.70 26.71 -12.79
N PRO A 271 -21.85 27.35 -13.11
CA PRO A 271 -22.02 28.78 -12.88
C PRO A 271 -21.91 29.21 -11.42
N ILE A 272 -22.51 28.43 -10.51
CA ILE A 272 -22.47 28.69 -9.06
C ILE A 272 -21.02 28.67 -8.55
N GLU A 273 -20.25 27.65 -8.94
CA GLU A 273 -18.86 27.52 -8.52
C GLU A 273 -17.99 28.66 -9.05
N VAL A 274 -18.12 29.03 -10.33
CA VAL A 274 -17.30 30.11 -10.91
C VAL A 274 -17.62 31.46 -10.28
N ASN A 275 -18.89 31.73 -9.95
CA ASN A 275 -19.27 32.96 -9.25
C ASN A 275 -18.71 32.98 -7.82
N ALA A 276 -18.82 31.88 -7.08
CA ALA A 276 -18.27 31.75 -5.73
C ALA A 276 -16.74 31.97 -5.71
N ILE A 277 -16.03 31.36 -6.66
CA ILE A 277 -14.57 31.56 -6.83
C ILE A 277 -14.26 33.03 -7.15
N SER A 278 -15.00 33.65 -8.06
CA SER A 278 -14.77 35.04 -8.44
C SER A 278 -15.01 36.00 -7.26
N ALA A 279 -16.09 35.79 -6.51
CA ALA A 279 -16.42 36.58 -5.33
C ALA A 279 -15.34 36.47 -4.25
N ALA A 280 -14.76 35.29 -4.05
CA ALA A 280 -13.73 35.04 -3.04
C ALA A 280 -12.32 35.51 -3.47
N LEU A 281 -11.93 35.35 -4.74
CA LEU A 281 -10.52 35.44 -5.17
C LEU A 281 -10.22 36.51 -6.23
N CYS A 282 -11.24 37.14 -6.81
CA CYS A 282 -11.06 38.05 -7.94
C CYS A 282 -11.32 39.53 -7.61
N ASN A 283 -11.69 39.87 -6.37
CA ASN A 283 -11.84 41.27 -5.97
C ASN A 283 -10.51 42.02 -6.09
N GLY A 284 -10.46 43.05 -6.94
CA GLY A 284 -9.23 43.81 -7.23
C GLY A 284 -8.31 43.17 -8.28
N ARG A 285 -8.69 42.04 -8.89
CA ARG A 285 -7.89 41.39 -9.94
C ARG A 285 -8.06 42.08 -11.29
N PRO A 286 -6.98 42.47 -11.99
CA PRO A 286 -7.08 43.07 -13.32
C PRO A 286 -7.48 42.03 -14.36
N ALA A 287 -8.29 42.43 -15.36
CA ALA A 287 -8.73 41.55 -16.43
C ALA A 287 -7.57 41.00 -17.30
N THR A 288 -6.41 41.66 -17.27
CA THR A 288 -5.19 41.22 -17.96
C THR A 288 -4.48 40.05 -17.28
N GLU A 289 -4.76 39.81 -15.99
CA GLU A 289 -4.19 38.70 -15.20
C GLU A 289 -5.31 37.87 -14.54
N PRO A 290 -6.15 37.21 -15.37
CA PRO A 290 -7.30 36.49 -14.86
C PRO A 290 -6.88 35.29 -14.01
N LEU A 291 -7.71 34.94 -13.03
CA LEU A 291 -7.56 33.70 -12.28
C LEU A 291 -7.78 32.53 -13.25
N VAL A 292 -6.83 31.60 -13.30
CA VAL A 292 -6.96 30.43 -14.16
C VAL A 292 -7.74 29.35 -13.42
N ILE A 293 -8.67 28.69 -14.11
CA ILE A 293 -9.44 27.56 -13.56
C ILE A 293 -9.33 26.33 -14.46
N GLY A 294 -9.47 25.15 -13.85
CA GLY A 294 -9.65 23.89 -14.59
C GLY A 294 -10.20 22.76 -13.71
N SER A 295 -10.42 21.60 -14.31
CA SER A 295 -10.86 20.39 -13.60
C SER A 295 -10.26 19.13 -14.23
N VAL A 296 -9.62 18.30 -13.42
CA VAL A 296 -9.07 16.97 -13.77
C VAL A 296 -10.16 16.00 -14.22
N LYS A 297 -11.41 16.26 -13.84
CA LYS A 297 -12.55 15.41 -14.20
C LYS A 297 -12.83 15.42 -15.70
N THR A 298 -12.35 16.44 -16.41
CA THR A 298 -12.38 16.49 -17.88
C THR A 298 -11.47 15.45 -18.53
N ASN A 299 -10.45 14.95 -17.81
CA ASN A 299 -9.52 13.93 -18.27
C ASN A 299 -9.90 12.53 -17.79
N LEU A 300 -10.26 12.40 -16.50
CA LEU A 300 -10.41 11.09 -15.83
C LEU A 300 -11.87 10.71 -15.55
N GLY A 301 -12.82 11.60 -15.80
CA GLY A 301 -14.16 11.50 -15.23
C GLY A 301 -14.18 11.91 -13.74
N HIS A 302 -15.36 11.88 -13.14
CA HIS A 302 -15.54 12.19 -11.73
C HIS A 302 -15.27 10.96 -10.88
N LEU A 303 -14.14 10.98 -10.16
CA LEU A 303 -13.71 9.87 -9.29
C LEU A 303 -14.41 9.84 -7.92
N GLU A 304 -15.61 10.42 -7.80
CA GLU A 304 -16.41 10.52 -6.57
C GLU A 304 -15.57 10.74 -5.29
N ALA A 305 -15.49 9.76 -4.39
CA ALA A 305 -14.74 9.87 -3.12
C ALA A 305 -13.24 10.20 -3.32
N ALA A 306 -12.63 9.77 -4.43
CA ALA A 306 -11.26 10.06 -4.82
C ALA A 306 -11.09 11.34 -5.67
N ALA A 307 -12.17 12.07 -5.97
CA ALA A 307 -12.12 13.24 -6.85
C ALA A 307 -11.25 14.38 -6.30
N GLY A 308 -11.29 14.58 -4.99
CA GLY A 308 -10.49 15.57 -4.30
C GLY A 308 -8.99 15.33 -4.43
N ILE A 309 -8.55 14.12 -4.10
CA ILE A 309 -7.13 13.75 -4.18
C ILE A 309 -6.60 13.78 -5.62
N ALA A 310 -7.42 13.42 -6.62
CA ALA A 310 -7.03 13.56 -8.03
C ALA A 310 -6.73 15.02 -8.41
N GLY A 311 -7.54 15.97 -7.92
CA GLY A 311 -7.31 17.40 -8.09
C GLY A 311 -6.03 17.87 -7.39
N VAL A 312 -5.80 17.41 -6.15
CA VAL A 312 -4.57 17.72 -5.40
C VAL A 312 -3.32 17.20 -6.14
N ILE A 313 -3.34 15.95 -6.61
CA ILE A 313 -2.21 15.37 -7.37
C ILE A 313 -1.96 16.16 -8.66
N LYS A 314 -3.02 16.53 -9.40
CA LYS A 314 -2.87 17.39 -10.59
C LYS A 314 -2.20 18.72 -10.25
N VAL A 315 -2.59 19.37 -9.15
CA VAL A 315 -1.98 20.63 -8.73
C VAL A 315 -0.52 20.43 -8.30
N ILE A 316 -0.19 19.37 -7.56
CA ILE A 316 1.20 19.04 -7.19
C ILE A 316 2.06 18.87 -8.44
N LEU A 317 1.59 18.10 -9.42
CA LEU A 317 2.29 17.94 -10.70
C LEU A 317 2.40 19.26 -11.47
N SER A 318 1.36 20.09 -11.44
CA SER A 318 1.37 21.41 -12.11
C SER A 318 2.38 22.37 -11.48
N LEU A 319 2.53 22.33 -10.15
CA LEU A 319 3.54 23.09 -9.41
C LEU A 319 4.95 22.58 -9.76
N HIS A 320 5.15 21.26 -9.74
CA HIS A 320 6.43 20.64 -10.05
C HIS A 320 6.90 20.93 -11.48
N HIS A 321 6.01 20.80 -12.46
CA HIS A 321 6.32 21.07 -13.87
C HIS A 321 6.17 22.55 -14.27
N CYS A 322 5.86 23.43 -13.32
CA CYS A 322 5.65 24.86 -13.57
C CYS A 322 4.67 25.13 -14.73
N SER A 323 3.62 24.31 -14.87
CA SER A 323 2.72 24.30 -16.02
C SER A 323 1.32 23.86 -15.62
N ILE A 324 0.29 24.52 -16.15
CA ILE A 324 -1.11 24.13 -15.99
C ILE A 324 -1.51 23.29 -17.21
N PRO A 325 -1.90 22.01 -17.03
CA PRO A 325 -2.24 21.13 -18.15
C PRO A 325 -3.57 21.54 -18.83
N PRO A 326 -3.81 21.11 -20.08
CA PRO A 326 -5.03 21.43 -20.82
C PRO A 326 -6.32 20.95 -20.14
N HIS A 327 -7.33 21.80 -20.14
CA HIS A 327 -8.70 21.50 -19.71
C HIS A 327 -9.52 20.99 -20.91
N LEU A 328 -9.90 19.71 -20.87
CA LEU A 328 -10.54 19.07 -22.01
C LEU A 328 -12.04 19.41 -22.10
N HIS A 329 -12.60 19.10 -23.27
CA HIS A 329 -14.05 19.24 -23.56
C HIS A 329 -14.62 20.66 -23.45
N PHE A 330 -13.78 21.69 -23.40
CA PHE A 330 -14.16 23.09 -23.44
C PHE A 330 -13.98 23.67 -24.86
N ARG A 331 -15.09 23.80 -25.59
CA ARG A 331 -15.19 24.30 -26.97
C ARG A 331 -15.92 25.63 -27.03
N LYS A 332 -17.02 25.77 -26.30
CA LYS A 332 -17.85 26.99 -26.25
C LYS A 332 -18.10 27.35 -24.78
N PRO A 333 -17.74 28.56 -24.32
CA PRO A 333 -17.97 28.95 -22.93
C PRO A 333 -19.45 28.89 -22.54
N ASN A 334 -19.75 28.39 -21.35
CA ASN A 334 -21.11 28.30 -20.82
C ASN A 334 -21.76 29.70 -20.75
N PRO A 335 -22.91 29.93 -21.40
CA PRO A 335 -23.55 31.25 -21.47
C PRO A 335 -24.13 31.74 -20.13
N HIS A 336 -24.28 30.85 -19.14
CA HIS A 336 -24.76 31.20 -17.80
C HIS A 336 -23.66 31.76 -16.90
N ILE A 337 -22.41 31.75 -17.36
CA ILE A 337 -21.29 32.40 -16.68
C ILE A 337 -21.01 33.74 -17.38
N ALA A 338 -20.93 34.81 -16.59
CA ALA A 338 -20.68 36.16 -17.10
C ALA A 338 -19.19 36.40 -17.45
N TRP A 339 -18.61 35.58 -18.34
CA TRP A 339 -17.17 35.57 -18.66
C TRP A 339 -16.53 36.93 -18.96
N LYS A 340 -17.29 37.86 -19.56
CA LYS A 340 -16.78 39.21 -19.87
C LYS A 340 -16.67 40.12 -18.63
N ALA A 341 -17.40 39.81 -17.57
CA ALA A 341 -17.43 40.57 -16.33
C ALA A 341 -16.52 39.96 -15.25
N LEU A 342 -16.19 38.67 -15.36
CA LEU A 342 -15.36 37.96 -14.38
C LEU A 342 -13.91 37.89 -14.89
N PRO A 343 -12.90 38.28 -14.10
CA PRO A 343 -11.49 38.12 -14.47
C PRO A 343 -11.04 36.67 -14.22
N VAL A 344 -11.69 35.73 -14.92
CA VAL A 344 -11.49 34.27 -14.81
C VAL A 344 -11.29 33.69 -16.20
N ALA A 345 -10.34 32.77 -16.35
CA ALA A 345 -10.04 32.11 -17.61
C ALA A 345 -9.90 30.58 -17.44
N VAL A 346 -10.47 29.81 -18.36
CA VAL A 346 -10.32 28.34 -18.39
C VAL A 346 -8.99 27.97 -19.06
N ALA A 347 -8.28 26.99 -18.50
CA ALA A 347 -7.00 26.49 -19.03
C ALA A 347 -7.14 25.61 -20.30
N ALA A 348 -7.90 26.06 -21.32
CA ALA A 348 -8.31 25.25 -22.46
C ALA A 348 -7.15 24.58 -23.23
N GLY A 349 -6.08 25.32 -23.52
CA GLY A 349 -4.90 24.81 -24.25
C GLY A 349 -3.74 24.37 -23.36
N GLY A 350 -3.88 24.45 -22.03
CA GLY A 350 -2.77 24.42 -21.09
C GLY A 350 -1.88 25.68 -21.23
N ARG A 351 -1.03 25.94 -20.23
CA ARG A 351 -0.10 27.08 -20.26
C ARG A 351 1.05 26.94 -19.27
N PRO A 352 2.23 27.52 -19.54
CA PRO A 352 3.24 27.75 -18.52
C PRO A 352 2.64 28.51 -17.33
N TRP A 353 3.01 28.11 -16.12
CA TRP A 353 2.52 28.72 -14.89
C TRP A 353 3.60 29.66 -14.35
N SER A 354 3.42 30.96 -14.58
CA SER A 354 4.31 31.98 -14.03
C SER A 354 3.98 32.22 -12.55
N PRO A 355 5.00 32.36 -11.67
CA PRO A 355 4.77 32.68 -10.27
C PRO A 355 4.23 34.10 -10.10
N LEU A 356 3.40 34.31 -9.07
CA LEU A 356 2.94 35.63 -8.62
C LEU A 356 3.67 35.99 -7.33
N ASP A 357 4.41 37.10 -7.35
CA ASP A 357 5.29 37.51 -6.25
C ASP A 357 6.26 36.37 -5.82
N GLY A 358 6.88 35.74 -6.81
CA GLY A 358 7.90 34.72 -6.62
C GLY A 358 7.40 33.33 -6.24
N ARG A 359 6.09 33.09 -6.05
CA ARG A 359 5.52 31.77 -5.72
C ARG A 359 4.31 31.41 -6.58
N ARG A 360 4.05 30.11 -6.76
CA ARG A 360 2.83 29.57 -7.37
C ARG A 360 1.91 29.05 -6.28
N ILE A 361 0.67 29.54 -6.26
CA ILE A 361 -0.35 29.16 -5.26
C ILE A 361 -1.63 28.76 -5.99
N ALA A 362 -2.23 27.65 -5.59
CA ALA A 362 -3.49 27.16 -6.11
C ALA A 362 -4.50 26.76 -5.03
N GLY A 363 -5.78 26.90 -5.35
CA GLY A 363 -6.87 26.28 -4.61
C GLY A 363 -7.31 24.95 -5.25
N VAL A 364 -7.79 24.00 -4.45
CA VAL A 364 -8.45 22.78 -4.89
C VAL A 364 -9.81 22.67 -4.21
N SER A 365 -10.89 22.61 -4.99
CA SER A 365 -12.27 22.48 -4.51
C SER A 365 -12.84 21.08 -4.76
N SER A 366 -13.62 20.55 -3.82
CA SER A 366 -14.49 19.40 -4.07
C SER A 366 -15.76 19.48 -3.23
N PHE A 367 -16.91 19.27 -3.85
CA PHE A 367 -18.23 19.48 -3.26
C PHE A 367 -19.02 18.17 -3.29
N GLY A 368 -19.40 17.67 -2.12
CA GLY A 368 -20.21 16.46 -1.99
C GLY A 368 -21.67 16.74 -2.33
N PHE A 369 -22.33 15.83 -3.04
CA PHE A 369 -23.73 16.02 -3.45
C PHE A 369 -24.72 16.08 -2.26
N SER A 370 -24.28 15.71 -1.05
CA SER A 370 -25.03 15.87 0.20
C SER A 370 -24.94 17.29 0.79
N GLY A 371 -24.06 18.14 0.25
CA GLY A 371 -23.81 19.52 0.68
C GLY A 371 -22.48 19.76 1.38
N THR A 372 -21.67 18.74 1.66
CA THR A 372 -20.36 18.92 2.34
C THR A 372 -19.29 19.40 1.36
N ASN A 373 -18.69 20.55 1.61
CA ASN A 373 -17.68 21.16 0.76
C ASN A 373 -16.30 21.12 1.40
N GLY A 374 -15.26 20.84 0.61
CA GLY A 374 -13.86 20.94 1.01
C GLY A 374 -13.05 21.83 0.08
N HIS A 375 -12.14 22.63 0.66
CA HIS A 375 -11.19 23.43 -0.11
C HIS A 375 -9.80 23.39 0.53
N VAL A 376 -8.76 23.27 -0.31
CA VAL A 376 -7.34 23.21 0.11
C VAL A 376 -6.53 24.23 -0.68
N ILE A 377 -5.66 24.98 0.01
CA ILE A 377 -4.69 25.89 -0.59
C ILE A 377 -3.31 25.23 -0.62
N LEU A 378 -2.77 25.06 -1.83
CA LEU A 378 -1.44 24.51 -2.10
C LEU A 378 -0.50 25.61 -2.61
N GLU A 379 0.74 25.53 -2.19
CA GLU A 379 1.85 26.37 -2.67
C GLU A 379 2.97 25.45 -3.18
N GLU A 380 3.76 25.94 -4.13
CA GLU A 380 4.97 25.26 -4.58
C GLU A 380 5.89 24.89 -3.40
N ALA A 381 6.67 23.83 -3.59
CA ALA A 381 7.63 23.39 -2.57
C ALA A 381 8.62 24.52 -2.23
N PRO A 382 9.03 24.66 -0.96
CA PRO A 382 10.08 25.61 -0.60
C PRO A 382 11.38 25.22 -1.28
N ASP A 383 12.22 26.21 -1.57
CA ASP A 383 13.52 25.97 -2.19
C ASP A 383 14.33 25.01 -1.30
N PRO A 384 14.97 23.99 -1.89
CA PRO A 384 15.80 23.08 -1.13
C PRO A 384 16.97 23.88 -0.52
N PRO A 385 17.39 23.58 0.72
CA PRO A 385 18.50 24.28 1.34
C PRO A 385 19.76 24.17 0.45
N ALA A 386 20.50 25.28 0.36
CA ALA A 386 21.77 25.35 -0.36
C ALA A 386 22.85 24.57 0.41
N GLU A 387 22.81 23.24 0.32
CA GLU A 387 23.85 22.39 0.89
C GLU A 387 24.99 22.22 -0.11
N ARG A 388 26.23 22.33 0.39
CA ARG A 388 27.44 22.01 -0.37
C ARG A 388 27.43 20.52 -0.66
N ARG A 389 27.37 20.17 -1.94
CA ARG A 389 27.65 18.81 -2.40
C ARG A 389 29.11 18.53 -2.15
N ASP A 390 29.41 17.36 -1.60
CA ASP A 390 30.74 16.81 -1.80
C ASP A 390 30.80 16.37 -3.27
N GLU A 391 31.66 16.99 -4.07
CA GLU A 391 31.82 16.68 -5.51
C GLU A 391 32.56 15.35 -5.72
N SER A 392 32.60 14.49 -4.72
CA SER A 392 33.27 13.19 -4.79
C SER A 392 32.50 12.27 -5.74
N GLY A 393 32.84 12.35 -7.03
CA GLY A 393 32.64 11.26 -7.98
C GLY A 393 33.21 10.00 -7.32
N GLY A 394 32.35 9.02 -7.10
CA GLY A 394 32.64 7.87 -6.27
C GLY A 394 31.79 6.67 -6.66
N VAL A 395 32.21 5.50 -6.19
CA VAL A 395 31.44 4.27 -6.42
C VAL A 395 30.25 4.24 -5.46
N HIS A 396 29.05 4.05 -6.00
CA HIS A 396 27.79 3.98 -5.25
C HIS A 396 27.27 2.55 -5.15
N CYS A 397 26.44 2.28 -4.14
CA CYS A 397 25.76 1.00 -3.95
C CYS A 397 24.24 1.18 -4.03
N LEU A 398 23.60 0.59 -5.03
CA LEU A 398 22.14 0.50 -5.16
C LEU A 398 21.65 -0.82 -4.55
N ALA A 399 20.95 -0.75 -3.42
CA ALA A 399 20.44 -1.92 -2.70
C ALA A 399 18.96 -2.17 -3.05
N LEU A 400 18.68 -3.22 -3.82
CA LEU A 400 17.32 -3.58 -4.23
C LEU A 400 16.84 -4.81 -3.47
N SER A 401 15.57 -4.78 -3.05
CA SER A 401 14.94 -5.97 -2.47
C SER A 401 13.50 -6.14 -2.91
N ALA A 402 13.04 -7.39 -2.93
CA ALA A 402 11.65 -7.71 -3.19
C ALA A 402 11.16 -8.96 -2.44
N GLY A 403 9.85 -9.19 -2.42
CA GLY A 403 9.27 -10.35 -1.74
C GLY A 403 9.51 -11.68 -2.45
N ASN A 404 9.83 -11.67 -3.74
CA ASN A 404 10.06 -12.86 -4.56
C ASN A 404 10.91 -12.55 -5.81
N ASP A 405 11.30 -13.61 -6.54
CA ASP A 405 12.24 -13.52 -7.66
C ASP A 405 11.65 -12.82 -8.89
N ALA A 406 10.34 -12.93 -9.12
CA ALA A 406 9.67 -12.22 -10.20
C ALA A 406 9.64 -10.71 -9.93
N ALA A 407 9.35 -10.33 -8.69
CA ALA A 407 9.32 -8.94 -8.25
C ALA A 407 10.70 -8.28 -8.32
N ILE A 408 11.78 -8.95 -7.86
CA ILE A 408 13.12 -8.33 -7.89
C ILE A 408 13.63 -8.14 -9.33
N ARG A 409 13.33 -9.06 -10.26
CA ARG A 409 13.65 -8.90 -11.68
C ARG A 409 12.83 -7.80 -12.34
N ALA A 410 11.55 -7.67 -11.98
CA ALA A 410 10.70 -6.57 -12.45
C ALA A 410 11.18 -5.22 -11.90
N LEU A 411 11.64 -5.18 -10.65
CA LEU A 411 12.18 -3.98 -10.01
C LEU A 411 13.49 -3.56 -10.69
N ALA A 412 14.39 -4.50 -10.93
CA ALA A 412 15.62 -4.25 -11.68
C ALA A 412 15.34 -3.66 -13.07
N ARG A 413 14.34 -4.19 -13.79
CA ARG A 413 13.93 -3.63 -15.08
C ARG A 413 13.42 -2.19 -14.96
N ARG A 414 12.58 -1.91 -13.95
CA ARG A 414 12.08 -0.54 -13.72
C ARG A 414 13.21 0.44 -13.43
N PHE A 415 14.21 0.04 -12.66
CA PHE A 415 15.39 0.89 -12.41
C PHE A 415 16.25 1.08 -13.65
N GLU A 416 16.42 0.05 -14.47
CA GLU A 416 17.15 0.15 -15.74
C GLU A 416 16.47 1.15 -16.69
N GLU A 417 15.14 1.04 -16.84
CA GLU A 417 14.31 1.95 -17.64
C GLU A 417 14.34 3.38 -17.08
N HIS A 418 14.28 3.53 -15.75
CA HIS A 418 14.34 4.83 -15.07
C HIS A 418 15.66 5.55 -15.32
N LEU A 419 16.78 4.86 -15.10
CA LEU A 419 18.12 5.42 -15.32
C LEU A 419 18.38 5.74 -16.80
N ALA A 420 17.70 5.06 -17.73
CA ALA A 420 17.78 5.38 -19.15
C ALA A 420 16.94 6.61 -19.51
N ALA A 421 15.79 6.80 -18.84
CA ALA A 421 14.89 7.93 -19.07
C ALA A 421 15.36 9.24 -18.42
N HIS A 422 16.16 9.16 -17.35
CA HIS A 422 16.63 10.31 -16.56
C HIS A 422 18.16 10.34 -16.42
N PRO A 423 18.93 10.45 -17.53
CA PRO A 423 20.39 10.49 -17.49
C PRO A 423 20.96 11.72 -16.75
N GLU A 424 20.14 12.75 -16.52
CA GLU A 424 20.47 13.96 -15.77
C GLU A 424 20.42 13.78 -14.24
N GLU A 425 19.82 12.69 -13.73
CA GLU A 425 19.74 12.44 -12.29
C GLU A 425 21.09 11.98 -11.72
N GLU A 426 21.45 12.51 -10.56
CA GLU A 426 22.64 12.12 -9.83
C GLU A 426 22.45 10.71 -9.23
N ILE A 427 23.31 9.78 -9.64
CA ILE A 427 23.22 8.37 -9.21
C ILE A 427 23.32 8.19 -7.69
N GLY A 428 24.11 9.04 -7.03
CA GLY A 428 24.18 9.05 -5.57
C GLY A 428 22.85 9.42 -4.90
N ASP A 429 22.07 10.33 -5.48
CA ASP A 429 20.73 10.69 -4.99
C ASP A 429 19.74 9.53 -5.19
N VAL A 430 19.83 8.81 -6.32
CA VAL A 430 19.04 7.60 -6.57
C VAL A 430 19.37 6.51 -5.54
N CYS A 431 20.65 6.22 -5.33
CA CYS A 431 21.10 5.21 -4.35
C CYS A 431 20.71 5.62 -2.93
N PHE A 432 20.86 6.88 -2.56
CA PHE A 432 20.44 7.41 -1.27
C PHE A 432 18.94 7.17 -1.05
N THR A 433 18.12 7.61 -2.00
CA THR A 433 16.65 7.47 -1.94
C THR A 433 16.22 6.03 -1.71
N VAL A 434 16.78 5.11 -2.49
CA VAL A 434 16.42 3.68 -2.42
C VAL A 434 16.89 3.07 -1.11
N ASN A 435 18.15 3.32 -0.74
CA ASN A 435 18.75 2.67 0.42
C ASN A 435 18.12 3.12 1.75
N THR A 436 17.76 4.40 1.90
CA THR A 436 17.11 4.89 3.13
C THR A 436 15.58 4.80 3.07
N GLY A 437 15.01 4.76 1.87
CA GLY A 437 13.56 4.87 1.65
C GLY A 437 12.84 3.57 1.36
N ARG A 438 13.50 2.40 1.49
CA ARG A 438 12.90 1.09 1.20
C ARG A 438 13.08 0.14 2.38
N SER A 439 12.06 -0.67 2.65
CA SER A 439 12.17 -1.77 3.61
C SER A 439 12.98 -2.91 2.99
N PRO A 440 13.93 -3.53 3.71
CA PRO A 440 14.58 -4.74 3.23
C PRO A 440 13.58 -5.90 3.18
N LEU A 441 13.47 -6.55 2.03
CA LEU A 441 12.62 -7.71 1.78
C LEU A 441 13.46 -8.99 1.61
N SER A 442 12.77 -10.13 1.44
CA SER A 442 13.39 -11.46 1.48
C SER A 442 14.44 -11.66 0.40
N ARG A 443 14.14 -11.31 -0.86
CA ARG A 443 15.06 -11.39 -2.00
C ARG A 443 15.85 -10.09 -2.10
N ARG A 444 17.18 -10.17 -2.11
CA ARG A 444 18.08 -9.01 -2.09
C ARG A 444 19.14 -9.11 -3.19
N THR A 445 19.40 -7.98 -3.83
CA THR A 445 20.51 -7.79 -4.76
C THR A 445 21.12 -6.41 -4.53
N ALA A 446 22.42 -6.26 -4.74
CA ALA A 446 23.10 -4.99 -4.65
C ALA A 446 23.99 -4.79 -5.86
N ILE A 447 24.00 -3.56 -6.37
CA ILE A 447 24.77 -3.16 -7.55
C ILE A 447 25.72 -2.06 -7.14
N VAL A 448 26.99 -2.23 -7.48
CA VAL A 448 28.08 -1.32 -7.15
C VAL A 448 28.66 -0.79 -8.44
N ALA A 449 28.57 0.54 -8.64
CA ALA A 449 28.95 1.20 -9.88
C ALA A 449 29.27 2.68 -9.69
N ALA A 450 30.01 3.27 -10.62
CA ALA A 450 30.32 4.71 -10.60
C ALA A 450 29.35 5.54 -11.46
N THR A 451 28.79 4.95 -12.53
CA THR A 451 28.00 5.70 -13.52
C THR A 451 26.64 5.06 -13.78
N GLY A 452 25.69 5.86 -14.28
CA GLY A 452 24.36 5.36 -14.65
C GLY A 452 24.39 4.31 -15.76
N GLU A 453 25.34 4.40 -16.69
CA GLU A 453 25.55 3.39 -17.74
C GLU A 453 25.98 2.05 -17.14
N GLU A 454 26.98 2.07 -16.27
CA GLU A 454 27.42 0.87 -15.56
C GLU A 454 26.31 0.25 -14.69
N PHE A 455 25.48 1.06 -14.02
CA PHE A 455 24.31 0.57 -13.30
C PHE A 455 23.33 -0.14 -14.23
N ARG A 456 23.02 0.43 -15.39
CA ARG A 456 22.12 -0.19 -16.38
C ARG A 456 22.68 -1.52 -16.90
N GLU A 457 23.96 -1.59 -17.22
CA GLU A 457 24.61 -2.83 -17.66
C GLU A 457 24.51 -3.93 -16.60
N ARG A 458 24.77 -3.59 -15.33
CA ARG A 458 24.71 -4.54 -14.20
C ARG A 458 23.27 -4.94 -13.85
N LEU A 459 22.30 -4.03 -13.97
CA LEU A 459 20.87 -4.33 -13.85
C LEU A 459 20.40 -5.31 -14.93
N ALA A 460 20.83 -5.09 -16.19
CA ALA A 460 20.55 -6.00 -17.29
C ALA A 460 21.20 -7.37 -17.07
N ALA A 461 22.47 -7.41 -16.64
CA ALA A 461 23.16 -8.65 -16.30
C ALA A 461 22.44 -9.45 -15.20
N PHE A 462 21.98 -8.77 -14.14
CA PHE A 462 21.19 -9.39 -13.08
C PHE A 462 19.90 -10.01 -13.61
N ARG A 463 19.16 -9.30 -14.48
CA ARG A 463 17.92 -9.80 -15.08
C ARG A 463 18.13 -11.04 -15.95
N GLU A 464 19.27 -11.09 -16.64
CA GLU A 464 19.67 -12.19 -17.52
C GLU A 464 20.33 -13.36 -16.77
N GLY A 465 20.56 -13.22 -15.46
CA GLY A 465 21.25 -14.23 -14.66
C GLY A 465 22.74 -14.35 -14.99
N ARG A 466 23.34 -13.31 -15.57
CA ARG A 466 24.78 -13.27 -15.89
C ARG A 466 25.58 -12.72 -14.72
N ALA A 467 26.67 -13.39 -14.37
CA ALA A 467 27.66 -12.85 -13.45
C ALA A 467 28.31 -11.59 -14.04
N CYS A 468 28.50 -10.56 -13.20
CA CYS A 468 29.10 -9.30 -13.59
C CYS A 468 29.83 -8.68 -12.39
N PRO A 469 31.07 -8.17 -12.54
CA PRO A 469 31.77 -7.47 -11.45
C PRO A 469 30.93 -6.30 -10.91
N GLY A 470 30.80 -6.22 -9.58
CA GLY A 470 29.95 -5.22 -8.92
C GLY A 470 28.49 -5.61 -8.75
N LEU A 471 28.07 -6.81 -9.19
CA LEU A 471 26.76 -7.39 -8.90
C LEU A 471 26.84 -8.38 -7.72
N TYR A 472 25.97 -8.24 -6.73
CA TYR A 472 25.89 -9.09 -5.56
C TYR A 472 24.46 -9.61 -5.39
N SER A 473 24.25 -10.93 -5.33
CA SER A 473 22.93 -11.56 -5.18
C SER A 473 22.95 -12.70 -4.15
N GLN A 474 21.76 -13.09 -3.66
CA GLN A 474 21.62 -14.13 -2.64
C GLN A 474 21.67 -15.58 -3.16
N ASP A 475 21.46 -15.81 -4.46
CA ASP A 475 21.38 -17.18 -4.98
C ASP A 475 22.77 -17.83 -5.17
N PRO A 476 22.92 -19.12 -4.79
CA PRO A 476 24.16 -19.87 -4.90
C PRO A 476 24.28 -20.51 -6.30
N GLY A 477 25.08 -19.90 -7.17
CA GLY A 477 25.41 -20.46 -8.48
C GLY A 477 26.51 -19.65 -9.16
N GLU A 478 27.73 -20.21 -9.11
CA GLU A 478 28.95 -19.79 -9.82
C GLU A 478 29.72 -18.56 -9.25
N SER A 479 30.79 -18.92 -8.52
CA SER A 479 32.01 -18.14 -8.26
C SER A 479 31.83 -16.69 -7.79
N ILE A 480 31.76 -16.54 -6.47
CA ILE A 480 32.42 -15.42 -5.79
C ILE A 480 33.93 -15.65 -6.02
N ASP A 481 34.59 -14.72 -6.68
CA ASP A 481 36.05 -14.62 -6.67
C ASP A 481 36.51 -14.38 -5.22
N CYS A 482 36.75 -15.47 -4.50
CA CYS A 482 37.40 -15.49 -3.20
C CYS A 482 38.91 -15.32 -3.40
N SER A 483 39.33 -14.16 -3.90
CA SER A 483 40.72 -13.71 -3.83
C SER A 483 40.83 -12.40 -3.06
N SER A 484 40.23 -12.35 -1.87
CA SER A 484 40.59 -11.40 -0.81
C SER A 484 40.25 -12.01 0.56
N PRO A 485 41.13 -11.88 1.56
CA PRO A 485 40.99 -12.62 2.82
C PRO A 485 39.76 -12.19 3.62
N PRO A 486 39.23 -13.06 4.50
CA PRO A 486 38.07 -12.75 5.32
C PRO A 486 38.40 -11.62 6.29
N VAL A 487 37.67 -10.50 6.20
CA VAL A 487 37.69 -9.49 7.26
C VAL A 487 36.95 -10.08 8.45
N SER A 488 37.72 -10.46 9.47
CA SER A 488 37.22 -10.99 10.73
C SER A 488 36.25 -10.02 11.42
N ARG A 489 35.26 -10.58 12.11
CA ARG A 489 34.34 -9.91 13.04
C ARG A 489 35.13 -9.11 14.09
N ALA A 490 35.41 -7.84 13.79
CA ALA A 490 35.89 -6.84 14.74
C ALA A 490 35.65 -5.44 14.16
N ALA A 491 34.39 -5.03 14.08
CA ALA A 491 34.02 -3.63 13.88
C ALA A 491 33.07 -3.19 15.01
N SER A 492 33.50 -3.44 16.24
CA SER A 492 33.08 -2.67 17.40
C SER A 492 34.34 -2.33 18.18
N SER A 493 34.62 -1.02 18.27
CA SER A 493 35.74 -0.39 18.98
C SER A 493 37.15 -0.56 18.39
N ALA A 494 37.53 0.37 17.51
CA ALA A 494 38.88 0.93 17.48
C ALA A 494 38.86 2.28 16.74
N ALA A 495 39.52 3.27 17.32
CA ALA A 495 39.63 4.62 16.82
C ALA A 495 40.46 4.71 15.53
N GLY A 496 40.07 5.59 14.61
CA GLY A 496 41.06 6.46 13.96
C GLY A 496 41.54 6.18 12.53
N GLU A 497 40.96 5.26 11.76
CA GLU A 497 41.26 5.17 10.31
C GLU A 497 40.02 5.48 9.46
N ARG A 498 40.04 6.68 8.85
CA ARG A 498 39.04 7.10 7.86
C ARG A 498 39.30 6.33 6.56
N VAL A 499 38.56 5.25 6.34
CA VAL A 499 38.35 4.72 4.98
C VAL A 499 37.70 5.85 4.18
N SER A 500 38.32 6.27 3.08
CA SER A 500 37.84 7.39 2.27
C SER A 500 36.46 7.07 1.70
N ASP A 501 35.49 7.93 1.98
CA ASP A 501 34.17 7.91 1.36
C ASP A 501 34.34 8.06 -0.17
N GLY A 502 33.96 7.03 -0.92
CA GLY A 502 34.16 6.93 -2.38
C GLY A 502 34.99 5.72 -2.83
N ASP A 503 35.61 4.97 -1.90
CA ASP A 503 36.38 3.77 -2.21
C ASP A 503 35.48 2.59 -2.66
N PRO A 504 35.73 1.96 -3.83
CA PRO A 504 35.08 0.72 -4.26
C PRO A 504 35.02 -0.38 -3.17
N ALA A 505 36.03 -0.47 -2.30
CA ALA A 505 36.08 -1.47 -1.23
C ALA A 505 34.98 -1.25 -0.17
N SER A 506 34.63 0.01 0.11
CA SER A 506 33.58 0.40 1.05
C SER A 506 32.18 0.10 0.49
N ALA A 507 31.93 0.46 -0.77
CA ALA A 507 30.66 0.17 -1.45
C ALA A 507 30.42 -1.35 -1.59
N ALA A 508 31.47 -2.11 -1.92
CA ALA A 508 31.40 -3.57 -1.99
C ALA A 508 31.12 -4.23 -0.62
N ALA A 509 31.64 -3.67 0.48
CA ALA A 509 31.37 -4.15 1.82
C ALA A 509 29.89 -3.93 2.20
N LEU A 510 29.34 -2.75 1.89
CA LEU A 510 27.91 -2.45 2.11
C LEU A 510 27.00 -3.37 1.28
N ALA A 511 27.35 -3.60 0.02
CA ALA A 511 26.61 -4.51 -0.86
C ALA A 511 26.55 -5.93 -0.29
N ARG A 512 27.70 -6.47 0.16
CA ARG A 512 27.75 -7.80 0.80
C ARG A 512 26.94 -7.87 2.09
N ALA A 513 27.07 -6.88 2.96
CA ALA A 513 26.31 -6.81 4.22
C ALA A 513 24.79 -6.75 3.95
N PHE A 514 24.35 -5.97 2.96
CA PHE A 514 22.95 -5.92 2.58
C PHE A 514 22.44 -7.27 2.05
N VAL A 515 23.16 -7.89 1.12
CA VAL A 515 22.74 -9.16 0.52
C VAL A 515 22.70 -10.29 1.55
N GLN A 516 23.67 -10.35 2.47
CA GLN A 516 23.73 -11.38 3.52
C GLN A 516 22.73 -11.10 4.64
N ASP A 517 22.86 -9.95 5.31
CA ASP A 517 22.17 -9.70 6.58
C ASP A 517 20.93 -8.82 6.41
N GLY A 518 20.83 -8.03 5.34
CA GLY A 518 19.67 -7.19 5.04
C GLY A 518 19.58 -5.96 5.92
N VAL A 519 20.54 -5.81 6.83
CA VAL A 519 20.64 -4.73 7.79
C VAL A 519 21.91 -3.95 7.49
N VAL A 520 21.73 -2.72 7.03
CA VAL A 520 22.80 -1.74 6.82
C VAL A 520 22.33 -0.42 7.40
N ALA A 521 23.20 0.24 8.18
CA ALA A 521 22.93 1.56 8.74
C ALA A 521 23.09 2.64 7.65
N TRP A 522 22.16 2.68 6.71
CA TRP A 522 22.22 3.59 5.55
C TRP A 522 22.24 5.06 5.96
N ASP A 523 21.50 5.44 6.99
CA ASP A 523 21.49 6.82 7.50
C ASP A 523 22.88 7.27 7.96
N ASP A 524 23.65 6.39 8.59
CA ASP A 524 25.02 6.69 9.00
C ASP A 524 25.97 6.78 7.81
N HIS A 525 25.80 5.92 6.81
CA HIS A 525 26.57 5.97 5.58
C HIS A 525 26.38 7.28 4.80
N TYR A 526 25.15 7.82 4.77
CA TYR A 526 24.83 9.03 4.01
C TYR A 526 24.91 10.32 4.83
N ARG A 527 25.17 10.22 6.14
CA ARG A 527 25.25 11.36 7.05
C ARG A 527 26.30 12.37 6.59
N GLY A 528 25.88 13.62 6.35
CA GLY A 528 26.77 14.72 6.00
C GLY A 528 27.22 14.79 4.54
N LYS A 529 26.79 13.85 3.68
CA LYS A 529 27.23 13.76 2.27
C LYS A 529 26.42 14.61 1.27
N GLY A 530 25.40 15.33 1.73
CA GLY A 530 24.64 16.26 0.88
C GLY A 530 23.68 15.65 -0.14
N PHE A 531 23.48 14.32 -0.15
CA PHE A 531 22.50 13.66 -1.01
C PHE A 531 21.05 14.06 -0.68
N ARG A 532 20.18 13.98 -1.69
CA ARG A 532 18.78 14.38 -1.65
C ARG A 532 17.89 13.25 -2.15
N LYS A 533 16.68 13.16 -1.57
CA LYS A 533 15.67 12.21 -2.06
C LYS A 533 15.14 12.66 -3.42
N VAL A 534 15.11 11.75 -4.38
CA VAL A 534 14.57 11.95 -5.75
C VAL A 534 13.38 11.03 -6.02
N ALA A 535 12.67 11.23 -7.14
CA ALA A 535 11.62 10.31 -7.54
C ALA A 535 12.26 9.05 -8.15
N VAL A 536 11.95 7.87 -7.63
CA VAL A 536 12.49 6.60 -8.12
C VAL A 536 11.38 5.57 -8.22
N PRO A 537 11.52 4.50 -9.03
CA PRO A 537 10.50 3.49 -9.17
C PRO A 537 10.05 2.87 -7.84
N THR A 538 8.75 2.58 -7.76
CA THR A 538 8.12 1.87 -6.63
C THR A 538 8.04 0.37 -6.88
N TYR A 539 7.65 -0.37 -5.85
CA TYR A 539 7.54 -1.82 -5.84
C TYR A 539 6.64 -2.38 -6.97
N PRO A 540 7.10 -3.41 -7.71
CA PRO A 540 6.31 -4.06 -8.76
C PRO A 540 5.43 -5.17 -8.15
N PHE A 541 4.24 -4.82 -7.65
CA PHE A 541 3.30 -5.80 -7.12
C PHE A 541 2.99 -6.94 -8.11
N GLN A 542 3.11 -8.18 -7.65
CA GLN A 542 2.85 -9.41 -8.40
C GLN A 542 1.37 -9.77 -8.31
N ARG A 543 0.55 -8.94 -8.96
CA ARG A 543 -0.92 -9.00 -8.85
C ARG A 543 -1.48 -10.32 -9.37
N GLN A 544 -2.18 -11.03 -8.49
CA GLN A 544 -3.00 -12.19 -8.80
C GLN A 544 -4.48 -11.81 -8.72
N ARG A 545 -5.32 -12.53 -9.47
CA ARG A 545 -6.76 -12.28 -9.49
C ARG A 545 -7.42 -12.79 -8.21
N TYR A 546 -8.20 -11.93 -7.57
CA TYR A 546 -9.05 -12.24 -6.43
C TYR A 546 -10.43 -11.60 -6.65
N TRP A 547 -11.48 -12.41 -6.68
CA TRP A 547 -12.84 -11.91 -6.89
C TRP A 547 -13.87 -12.71 -6.10
N VAL A 548 -14.99 -12.08 -5.79
CA VAL A 548 -16.10 -12.68 -5.08
C VAL A 548 -16.67 -13.82 -5.91
N GLY A 549 -16.91 -14.97 -5.26
CA GLY A 549 -17.34 -16.21 -5.92
C GLY A 549 -16.19 -17.10 -6.43
N GLU A 550 -15.01 -16.55 -6.73
CA GLU A 550 -13.84 -17.32 -7.19
C GLU A 550 -13.00 -17.89 -6.03
N GLY A 551 -13.21 -17.43 -4.79
CA GLY A 551 -12.59 -17.97 -3.57
C GLY A 551 -13.40 -19.04 -2.81
N ARG A 552 -14.62 -19.35 -3.25
CA ARG A 552 -15.46 -20.43 -2.64
C ARG A 552 -15.20 -21.82 -3.21
N ARG A 553 -14.46 -21.88 -4.31
CA ARG A 553 -13.76 -23.08 -4.78
C ARG A 553 -12.30 -22.68 -4.88
N ALA A 554 -11.52 -23.02 -3.86
CA ALA A 554 -10.06 -23.01 -4.02
C ALA A 554 -9.71 -23.78 -5.30
N PRO A 555 -8.77 -23.31 -6.14
CA PRO A 555 -8.20 -24.14 -7.19
C PRO A 555 -7.49 -25.30 -6.48
N ARG A 556 -8.14 -26.46 -6.40
CA ARG A 556 -7.50 -27.69 -5.92
C ARG A 556 -6.56 -28.15 -7.01
N GLY A 557 -5.28 -27.79 -6.87
CA GLY A 557 -4.23 -28.44 -7.63
C GLY A 557 -4.04 -29.87 -7.11
N PRO A 558 -3.86 -30.88 -7.98
CA PRO A 558 -3.64 -32.27 -7.58
C PRO A 558 -2.36 -32.50 -6.74
N ALA A 559 -1.49 -31.49 -6.62
CA ALA A 559 -0.28 -31.56 -5.78
C ALA A 559 -0.53 -31.25 -4.29
N GLU A 560 -1.55 -30.47 -3.93
CA GLU A 560 -1.81 -30.06 -2.53
C GLU A 560 -2.55 -31.12 -1.71
N GLU A 561 -3.32 -32.01 -2.35
CA GLU A 561 -4.01 -33.14 -1.69
C GLU A 561 -3.03 -34.27 -1.27
N SER A 562 -1.73 -34.16 -1.57
CA SER A 562 -0.78 -35.27 -1.44
C SER A 562 0.06 -35.30 -0.15
N ARG A 563 -0.03 -34.30 0.74
CA ARG A 563 0.80 -34.27 1.97
C ARG A 563 0.14 -35.05 3.12
N PRO A 564 0.76 -36.15 3.61
CA PRO A 564 0.19 -36.95 4.71
C PRO A 564 -0.01 -36.18 6.02
N TRP A 565 0.71 -35.06 6.21
CA TRP A 565 0.64 -34.20 7.40
C TRP A 565 -0.19 -32.93 7.25
N GLY A 566 -0.90 -32.79 6.11
CA GLY A 566 -1.83 -31.68 5.90
C GLY A 566 -1.16 -30.35 5.56
N GLN A 567 -1.99 -29.32 5.47
CA GLN A 567 -1.60 -27.96 5.10
C GLN A 567 -1.24 -27.15 6.36
N ARG A 568 -0.11 -26.44 6.32
CA ARG A 568 0.26 -25.46 7.35
C ARG A 568 -0.72 -24.27 7.32
N LEU A 569 -1.33 -23.97 8.47
CA LEU A 569 -2.19 -22.82 8.67
C LEU A 569 -1.38 -21.62 9.18
N ALA A 570 -1.57 -20.45 8.57
CA ALA A 570 -0.96 -19.21 9.02
C ALA A 570 -1.79 -18.61 10.17
N LEU A 571 -1.20 -18.54 11.38
CA LEU A 571 -1.79 -17.90 12.55
C LEU A 571 -0.86 -16.78 13.04
N PRO A 572 -1.04 -15.54 12.57
CA PRO A 572 -0.03 -14.48 12.71
C PRO A 572 0.18 -13.94 14.15
N PHE A 573 -0.56 -14.42 15.15
CA PHE A 573 -0.57 -13.82 16.50
C PHE A 573 -0.38 -14.79 17.67
N SER A 574 -0.44 -16.11 17.45
CA SER A 574 -0.42 -17.07 18.56
C SER A 574 0.99 -17.61 18.89
N GLY A 575 1.96 -17.42 17.99
CA GLY A 575 3.25 -18.11 18.06
C GLY A 575 3.14 -19.63 17.86
N GLU A 576 1.92 -20.14 17.63
CA GLU A 576 1.65 -21.54 17.37
C GLU A 576 1.81 -21.84 15.88
N VAL A 577 2.35 -23.01 15.57
CA VAL A 577 2.30 -23.56 14.21
C VAL A 577 1.20 -24.59 14.17
N ARG A 578 0.26 -24.47 13.22
CA ARG A 578 -0.81 -25.45 13.04
C ARG A 578 -0.77 -26.07 11.66
N PHE A 579 -1.11 -27.34 11.60
CA PHE A 579 -1.38 -28.08 10.38
C PHE A 579 -2.79 -28.63 10.44
N ALA A 580 -3.48 -28.66 9.30
CA ALA A 580 -4.80 -29.26 9.17
C ALA A 580 -4.87 -30.15 7.94
N GLY A 581 -5.55 -31.29 8.08
CA GLY A 581 -5.72 -32.24 6.99
C GLY A 581 -6.91 -33.16 7.24
N ARG A 582 -7.00 -34.21 6.43
CA ARG A 582 -8.10 -35.17 6.45
C ARG A 582 -7.57 -36.58 6.53
N PHE A 583 -8.28 -37.42 7.27
CA PHE A 583 -8.10 -38.86 7.26
C PHE A 583 -9.38 -39.55 6.80
N SER A 584 -9.25 -40.43 5.80
CA SER A 584 -10.28 -41.39 5.36
C SER A 584 -9.71 -42.80 5.39
N GLU A 585 -10.50 -43.80 5.01
CA GLU A 585 -10.04 -45.21 5.00
C GLU A 585 -8.83 -45.46 4.09
N ASP A 586 -8.61 -44.60 3.10
CA ASP A 586 -7.62 -44.69 2.04
C ASP A 586 -6.71 -43.44 1.93
N LEU A 587 -6.88 -42.45 2.81
CA LEU A 587 -6.11 -41.22 2.78
C LEU A 587 -5.53 -40.89 4.17
N PRO A 588 -4.19 -40.78 4.29
CA PRO A 588 -3.17 -41.20 3.32
C PRO A 588 -3.16 -42.73 3.10
N PRO A 589 -2.66 -43.24 1.96
CA PRO A 589 -2.81 -44.64 1.54
C PRO A 589 -2.42 -45.71 2.57
N HIS A 590 -1.42 -45.43 3.41
CA HIS A 590 -0.92 -46.36 4.43
C HIS A 590 -1.87 -46.55 5.63
N LEU A 591 -2.93 -45.75 5.77
CA LEU A 591 -3.91 -45.94 6.84
C LEU A 591 -4.79 -47.17 6.62
N ALA A 592 -4.99 -47.60 5.38
CA ALA A 592 -5.75 -48.80 5.05
C ALA A 592 -5.14 -50.08 5.65
N ASP A 593 -3.84 -50.06 5.93
CA ASP A 593 -3.05 -51.21 6.39
C ASP A 593 -3.25 -51.54 7.88
N HIS A 594 -3.77 -50.60 8.68
CA HIS A 594 -3.94 -50.76 10.12
C HIS A 594 -5.42 -50.74 10.54
N ARG A 595 -6.03 -51.93 10.56
CA ARG A 595 -7.43 -52.14 10.96
C ARG A 595 -7.55 -52.94 12.25
N LEU A 596 -8.37 -52.45 13.17
CA LEU A 596 -8.78 -53.18 14.38
C LEU A 596 -10.28 -53.49 14.28
N LEU A 597 -10.63 -54.78 14.34
CA LEU A 597 -12.02 -55.26 14.19
C LEU A 597 -12.72 -54.71 12.94
N GLY A 598 -11.99 -54.63 11.81
CA GLY A 598 -12.50 -54.14 10.53
C GLY A 598 -12.53 -52.62 10.36
N THR A 599 -12.29 -51.83 11.42
CA THR A 599 -12.29 -50.36 11.37
C THR A 599 -10.87 -49.82 11.29
N VAL A 600 -10.64 -48.77 10.48
CA VAL A 600 -9.33 -48.11 10.39
C VAL A 600 -9.06 -47.34 11.68
N VAL A 601 -7.90 -47.61 12.30
CA VAL A 601 -7.42 -46.87 13.47
C VAL A 601 -6.04 -46.32 13.14
N VAL A 602 -5.86 -45.00 13.22
CA VAL A 602 -4.56 -44.39 12.93
C VAL A 602 -3.55 -44.83 13.98
N SER A 603 -2.58 -45.65 13.53
CA SER A 603 -1.60 -46.29 14.41
C SER A 603 -0.76 -45.27 15.16
N ALA A 604 -0.18 -45.68 16.29
CA ALA A 604 0.77 -44.86 17.05
C ALA A 604 1.95 -44.42 16.15
N ALA A 605 2.46 -45.32 15.32
CA ALA A 605 3.55 -45.04 14.38
C ALA A 605 3.15 -43.99 13.32
N SER A 606 1.90 -44.03 12.83
CA SER A 606 1.38 -43.03 11.88
C SER A 606 1.30 -41.64 12.53
N GLN A 607 0.87 -41.55 13.79
CA GLN A 607 0.83 -40.28 14.53
C GLN A 607 2.24 -39.75 14.85
N VAL A 608 3.20 -40.61 15.16
CA VAL A 608 4.62 -40.23 15.32
C VAL A 608 5.18 -39.66 14.01
N SER A 609 4.96 -40.37 12.90
CA SER A 609 5.40 -39.93 11.56
C SER A 609 4.78 -38.59 11.16
N LEU A 610 3.47 -38.42 11.41
CA LEU A 610 2.73 -37.18 11.21
C LEU A 610 3.39 -36.00 11.94
N VAL A 611 3.69 -36.17 13.23
CA VAL A 611 4.30 -35.12 14.07
C VAL A 611 5.71 -34.78 13.60
N LEU A 612 6.54 -35.77 13.32
CA LEU A 612 7.93 -35.55 12.86
C LEU A 612 7.98 -34.85 11.50
N ALA A 613 7.15 -35.27 10.55
CA ALA A 613 7.13 -34.67 9.21
C ALA A 613 6.63 -33.20 9.24
N ALA A 614 5.59 -32.92 10.02
CA ALA A 614 5.10 -31.56 10.22
C ALA A 614 6.10 -30.68 10.97
N ALA A 615 6.82 -31.22 11.96
CA ALA A 615 7.88 -30.51 12.67
C ALA A 615 9.07 -30.17 11.75
N ALA A 616 9.47 -31.10 10.88
CA ALA A 616 10.51 -30.87 9.88
C ALA A 616 10.14 -29.74 8.91
N GLU A 617 8.89 -29.70 8.44
CA GLU A 617 8.39 -28.59 7.62
C GLU A 617 8.28 -27.27 8.40
N ALA A 618 7.85 -27.33 9.66
CA ALA A 618 7.66 -26.14 10.48
C ALA A 618 8.98 -25.47 10.88
N PHE A 619 10.00 -26.27 11.19
CA PHE A 619 11.22 -25.84 11.88
C PHE A 619 12.53 -26.13 11.12
N GLY A 620 12.46 -26.74 9.93
CA GLY A 620 13.60 -26.87 9.02
C GLY A 620 14.66 -27.91 9.42
N SER A 621 14.35 -28.87 10.29
CA SER A 621 15.28 -29.92 10.71
C SER A 621 14.68 -31.32 10.49
N ALA A 622 15.41 -32.18 9.77
CA ALA A 622 14.98 -33.55 9.44
C ALA A 622 15.16 -34.55 10.59
N ALA A 623 15.91 -34.17 11.64
CA ALA A 623 16.08 -34.97 12.85
C ALA A 623 15.39 -34.22 14.01
N GLY A 624 14.36 -34.82 14.60
CA GLY A 624 13.67 -34.27 15.76
C GLY A 624 13.40 -35.37 16.78
N GLU A 625 13.56 -35.05 18.06
CA GLU A 625 13.21 -35.98 19.15
C GLU A 625 11.80 -35.66 19.64
N ILE A 626 10.96 -36.70 19.79
CA ILE A 626 9.68 -36.59 20.50
C ILE A 626 9.90 -37.04 21.94
N LEU A 627 9.62 -36.14 22.89
CA LEU A 627 9.68 -36.39 24.31
C LEU A 627 8.26 -36.59 24.86
N GLN A 628 8.09 -37.63 25.67
CA GLN A 628 6.86 -37.90 26.44
C GLN A 628 5.57 -37.90 25.59
N MET A 629 5.53 -38.66 24.49
CA MET A 629 4.29 -38.84 23.73
C MET A 629 3.26 -39.67 24.50
N ILE A 630 2.12 -39.06 24.79
CA ILE A 630 0.97 -39.66 25.46
C ILE A 630 -0.14 -39.85 24.43
N PHE A 631 -0.69 -41.06 24.35
CA PHE A 631 -1.89 -41.37 23.55
C PHE A 631 -3.12 -41.35 24.44
N SER A 632 -3.90 -40.28 24.36
CA SER A 632 -5.04 -40.01 25.25
C SER A 632 -6.34 -40.65 24.77
N SER A 633 -6.50 -40.85 23.45
CA SER A 633 -7.71 -41.46 22.87
C SER A 633 -7.41 -42.04 21.48
N PRO A 634 -8.01 -43.18 21.10
CA PRO A 634 -7.81 -43.76 19.78
C PRO A 634 -8.36 -42.84 18.68
N LEU A 635 -7.62 -42.69 17.58
CA LEU A 635 -8.08 -41.95 16.40
C LEU A 635 -8.70 -42.94 15.42
N ILE A 636 -10.03 -43.05 15.47
CA ILE A 636 -10.82 -44.04 14.74
C ILE A 636 -11.48 -43.38 13.53
N ILE A 637 -11.38 -44.02 12.36
CA ILE A 637 -12.03 -43.62 11.12
C ILE A 637 -13.12 -44.65 10.80
N PRO A 638 -14.40 -44.34 11.09
CA PRO A 638 -15.49 -45.24 10.74
C PRO A 638 -15.62 -45.45 9.22
N PRO A 639 -16.16 -46.59 8.77
CA PRO A 639 -16.32 -46.86 7.34
C PRO A 639 -17.13 -45.76 6.63
N GLY A 640 -16.62 -45.26 5.51
CA GLY A 640 -17.26 -44.18 4.75
C GLY A 640 -17.27 -42.79 5.42
N GLU A 641 -16.63 -42.63 6.58
CA GLU A 641 -16.47 -41.33 7.25
C GLU A 641 -15.10 -40.71 7.00
N THR A 642 -15.04 -39.38 7.08
CA THR A 642 -13.78 -38.62 7.04
C THR A 642 -13.62 -37.85 8.36
N ARG A 643 -12.40 -37.89 8.89
CA ARG A 643 -11.98 -37.09 10.06
C ARG A 643 -11.19 -35.90 9.58
N GLU A 644 -11.57 -34.70 10.00
CA GLU A 644 -10.67 -33.55 9.97
C GLU A 644 -9.70 -33.67 11.13
N PHE A 645 -8.41 -33.51 10.88
CA PHE A 645 -7.41 -33.47 11.95
C PHE A 645 -6.72 -32.10 12.01
N GLN A 646 -6.27 -31.75 13.21
CA GLN A 646 -5.34 -30.66 13.45
C GLN A 646 -4.14 -31.16 14.24
N LEU A 647 -2.96 -30.69 13.84
CA LEU A 647 -1.73 -30.81 14.60
C LEU A 647 -1.28 -29.40 14.99
N ILE A 648 -1.11 -29.18 16.29
CA ILE A 648 -0.79 -27.88 16.87
C ILE A 648 0.56 -27.99 17.56
N PHE A 649 1.50 -27.10 17.23
CA PHE A 649 2.76 -26.89 17.95
C PHE A 649 2.71 -25.55 18.70
N ALA A 650 2.86 -25.59 20.02
CA ALA A 650 2.92 -24.41 20.87
C ALA A 650 4.33 -24.29 21.50
N PRO A 651 4.95 -23.10 21.51
CA PRO A 651 6.28 -22.92 22.09
C PRO A 651 6.26 -23.12 23.61
N VAL A 652 7.18 -23.93 24.14
CA VAL A 652 7.33 -24.17 25.59
C VAL A 652 8.60 -23.52 26.13
N ARG A 653 9.71 -23.70 25.41
CA ARG A 653 11.03 -23.12 25.71
C ARG A 653 11.86 -23.04 24.42
N GLN A 654 12.99 -22.33 24.45
CA GLN A 654 13.81 -22.09 23.27
C GLN A 654 14.26 -23.42 22.62
N GLY A 655 13.71 -23.73 21.44
CA GLY A 655 13.99 -24.97 20.71
C GLY A 655 13.13 -26.19 21.07
N ALA A 656 12.06 -26.04 21.87
CA ALA A 656 11.11 -27.12 22.18
C ALA A 656 9.65 -26.67 22.08
N TYR A 657 8.81 -27.52 21.47
CA TYR A 657 7.41 -27.23 21.19
C TYR A 657 6.51 -28.35 21.73
N ALA A 658 5.49 -27.99 22.51
CA ALA A 658 4.44 -28.93 22.87
C ALA A 658 3.56 -29.17 21.64
N PHE A 659 3.27 -30.43 21.32
CA PHE A 659 2.37 -30.80 20.24
C PHE A 659 1.06 -31.42 20.74
N ARG A 660 -0.01 -31.25 19.96
CA ARG A 660 -1.29 -31.95 20.13
C ARG A 660 -1.85 -32.37 18.77
N VAL A 661 -2.23 -33.63 18.63
CA VAL A 661 -3.00 -34.16 17.50
C VAL A 661 -4.45 -34.31 17.93
N ALA A 662 -5.36 -33.61 17.26
CA ALA A 662 -6.79 -33.67 17.53
C ALA A 662 -7.57 -33.96 16.24
N SER A 663 -8.73 -34.61 16.35
CA SER A 663 -9.63 -34.81 15.21
C SER A 663 -11.10 -34.61 15.57
N ARG A 664 -11.93 -34.38 14.54
CA ARG A 664 -13.39 -34.32 14.61
C ARG A 664 -14.03 -34.92 13.35
N PRO A 665 -15.30 -35.37 13.38
CA PRO A 665 -16.01 -35.74 12.17
C PRO A 665 -16.16 -34.53 11.23
N GLU A 666 -15.92 -34.71 9.94
CA GLU A 666 -16.06 -33.64 8.94
C GLU A 666 -17.52 -33.13 8.83
N ASN A 667 -18.49 -34.04 8.85
CA ASN A 667 -19.91 -33.70 8.73
C ASN A 667 -20.57 -33.29 10.06
N GLY A 668 -19.79 -32.98 11.09
CA GLY A 668 -20.27 -32.77 12.46
C GLY A 668 -20.93 -31.41 12.76
N GLY A 669 -21.01 -30.50 11.79
CA GLY A 669 -21.42 -29.11 12.02
C GLY A 669 -20.45 -28.33 12.93
N GLU A 670 -20.68 -27.02 13.11
CA GLU A 670 -19.79 -26.15 13.92
C GLU A 670 -19.77 -26.50 15.43
N GLY A 671 -20.68 -27.36 15.90
CA GLY A 671 -20.77 -27.80 17.29
C GLY A 671 -20.02 -29.10 17.62
N ALA A 672 -19.36 -29.76 16.67
CA ALA A 672 -18.61 -30.99 16.94
C ALA A 672 -17.33 -30.70 17.75
N SER A 673 -17.23 -31.32 18.93
CA SER A 673 -16.07 -31.20 19.81
C SER A 673 -14.83 -31.88 19.20
N TRP A 674 -13.68 -31.22 19.33
CA TRP A 674 -12.39 -31.81 18.98
C TRP A 674 -11.99 -32.85 20.03
N THR A 675 -11.63 -34.05 19.57
CA THR A 675 -11.03 -35.09 20.43
C THR A 675 -9.52 -35.02 20.31
N ILE A 676 -8.80 -34.92 21.43
CA ILE A 676 -7.33 -35.00 21.45
C ILE A 676 -6.91 -36.47 21.50
N HIS A 677 -6.09 -36.89 20.54
CA HIS A 677 -5.65 -38.29 20.40
C HIS A 677 -4.25 -38.51 20.95
N SER A 678 -3.32 -37.58 20.67
CA SER A 678 -1.97 -37.63 21.23
C SER A 678 -1.41 -36.25 21.52
N SER A 679 -0.48 -36.21 22.46
CA SER A 679 0.26 -34.99 22.83
C SER A 679 1.65 -35.34 23.35
N GLY A 680 2.55 -34.37 23.37
CA GLY A 680 3.92 -34.53 23.87
C GLY A 680 4.74 -33.28 23.56
N GLU A 681 6.06 -33.39 23.59
CA GLU A 681 6.98 -32.33 23.16
C GLU A 681 7.82 -32.79 21.97
N VAL A 682 8.15 -31.86 21.07
CA VAL A 682 9.11 -32.07 19.98
C VAL A 682 10.28 -31.09 20.11
N CYS A 683 11.48 -31.62 19.98
CA CYS A 683 12.75 -30.88 19.97
C CYS A 683 13.41 -31.06 18.59
N PRO A 684 13.36 -30.06 17.69
CA PRO A 684 14.10 -30.11 16.43
C PRO A 684 15.61 -30.12 16.70
N ALA A 685 16.37 -31.05 16.10
CA ALA A 685 17.81 -31.10 16.26
C ALA A 685 18.46 -29.85 15.66
N ARG A 686 19.43 -29.28 16.37
CA ARG A 686 20.27 -28.21 15.82
C ARG A 686 21.15 -28.77 14.71
N VAL A 687 21.27 -28.05 13.60
CA VAL A 687 22.28 -28.34 12.58
C VAL A 687 23.65 -28.03 13.19
N GLU A 688 24.43 -29.05 13.53
CA GLU A 688 25.80 -28.88 14.02
C GLU A 688 26.73 -28.50 12.86
N GLY A 689 27.38 -27.34 12.99
CA GLY A 689 28.28 -26.77 12.00
C GLY A 689 29.00 -25.53 12.50
N ALA A 690 29.65 -25.60 13.67
CA ALA A 690 30.80 -24.77 14.04
C ALA A 690 31.61 -25.50 15.13
N VAL A 691 32.93 -25.56 14.90
CA VAL A 691 33.92 -26.47 15.48
C VAL A 691 34.18 -26.25 16.98
N ALA A 692 34.59 -27.33 17.65
CA ALA A 692 35.08 -27.38 19.03
C ALA A 692 36.45 -26.69 19.24
N SER A 693 36.53 -25.86 20.29
CA SER A 693 37.67 -25.65 21.21
C SER A 693 37.16 -24.63 22.25
N ASP A 694 37.08 -24.89 23.55
CA ASP A 694 38.15 -25.34 24.42
C ASP A 694 37.65 -26.24 25.54
N ALA A 695 38.38 -27.32 25.74
CA ALA A 695 38.50 -27.95 27.03
C ALA A 695 39.46 -27.11 27.89
N ALA A 696 38.94 -26.49 28.95
CA ALA A 696 39.73 -26.15 30.12
C ALA A 696 39.11 -26.85 31.33
N SER A 697 39.80 -27.90 31.75
CA SER A 697 39.65 -28.59 33.02
C SER A 697 39.73 -27.65 34.22
N ASP A 698 38.81 -27.78 35.17
CA ASP A 698 39.17 -27.75 36.59
C ASP A 698 38.20 -28.62 37.42
N PRO A 699 38.69 -29.63 38.18
CA PRO A 699 37.87 -30.50 39.01
C PRO A 699 37.87 -30.06 40.48
N GLY A 700 36.69 -29.96 41.09
CA GLY A 700 36.54 -30.17 42.54
C GLY A 700 35.85 -29.05 43.33
N ALA A 701 34.71 -29.39 43.92
CA ALA A 701 34.24 -29.09 45.29
C ALA A 701 32.70 -29.24 45.32
N LEU A 702 32.16 -30.40 45.72
CA LEU A 702 31.70 -30.71 47.08
C LEU A 702 30.70 -29.68 47.68
N CYS A 703 29.44 -30.11 47.70
CA CYS A 703 28.46 -30.06 48.80
C CYS A 703 28.09 -28.74 49.54
N THR A 704 26.81 -28.73 49.93
CA THR A 704 26.07 -27.83 50.86
C THR A 704 25.57 -26.53 50.20
N GLY A 705 24.35 -26.04 50.40
CA GLY A 705 23.23 -26.42 51.27
C GLY A 705 22.06 -25.46 51.01
N ALA A 706 20.91 -25.80 51.61
CA ALA A 706 19.60 -25.14 51.51
C ALA A 706 19.57 -23.60 51.52
N ARG A 707 18.72 -23.03 50.64
CA ARG A 707 17.47 -22.32 51.00
C ARG A 707 16.62 -22.06 49.77
#